data_AF-A0A140D068-F1
#
_entry.id   AF-A0A140D068-F1
#
_cell.length_a   1.000
_cell.length_b   1.000
_cell.length_c   1.000
_cell.angle_alpha   90.00
_cell.angle_beta   90.00
_cell.angle_gamma   90.00
#
_symmetry.space_group_name_H-M   'P 1'
#
loop_
_entity.id
_entity.type
_entity.pdbx_description
1 polymer ?
#
loop_
_entity_poly.entity_id
_entity_poly.type
_entity_poly.pdbx_seq_one_letter_code
_entity_poly.pdbx_strand_id
1 'polypeptide(L)'
;MFLFELLTLGIVSTHVDMACLPLLETPTYIFIEIASTTEQHLLNSFPMARCILFNHLSWNIKNLRVSQEINSPMQVACNYLNLLDRNEIDTKEILFRTVKAIKDPLSAECCQNLITKYFFNKNADDISSFRFVEIFINVLADQLVRLSSSQFFTVDNLKLMVKETNTSASIVKTLIDVSKDFATRSIKTKKAQLEYTTADDENARLDTIIQWDDSNHLIVFFNSQIPDTVSALYRDRKKVHDNVKILLKSQIIGDPTKWELDDYNSMSANALFVKLEYLARKSTEKLELPAYALSGDNLIKMALILLRARANIPVIVCGDAGCGKTSLVVYLAMMVEVQFLALNLHAGIDEEIIVRFMNDASKKAENGEIWLFFDEINTCTHLGLLADLISRRMLHGKLIHPNIRFFSACNPYRLRSKSQSEAGLTNKVKMYEEQSNLVYQVKPLPDQILDYVWDYGVLRAKDELKYIEIMVEKELKKLGHPAFVELLFASQKFIRKVKEPYSVSLRDVKRAITLVKFFYNSLENRPPYKKGHKYPQSGNPTTTTRSYVLALSLCYHSRLYDQNLRKQYRREMGQILQSYKAYIGENMFAKIIREEQEDYINRMKCPPNTANNEALLENVLVMIACILTRIPLFLIGASGSSKSLAIRLISSNLRGSDSNDKYFRKLPQIYLIPHQGSSSSTSDGIIKVFDKANKYQETTSNQYPVISVVLLDNGNFHFLMIFCSLFFF
;
A
#
# COMPACT_ATOMS: atom_id res chain seq x y z
N MET A 1 -11.99 -27.78 23.51
CA MET A 1 -11.40 -28.84 24.35
C MET A 1 -10.54 -28.25 25.44
N PHE A 2 -9.44 -27.55 25.10
CA PHE A 2 -8.55 -26.90 26.06
C PHE A 2 -9.25 -26.13 27.20
N LEU A 3 -10.18 -25.20 26.88
CA LEU A 3 -10.88 -24.43 27.91
C LEU A 3 -11.73 -25.31 28.85
N PHE A 4 -12.30 -26.39 28.35
CA PHE A 4 -13.11 -27.32 29.15
C PHE A 4 -12.22 -28.10 30.12
N GLU A 5 -11.11 -28.63 29.63
CA GLU A 5 -10.09 -29.30 30.43
C GLU A 5 -9.59 -28.37 31.56
N LEU A 6 -9.21 -27.14 31.22
CA LEU A 6 -8.70 -26.17 32.18
C LEU A 6 -9.76 -25.74 33.21
N LEU A 7 -10.96 -25.34 32.78
CA LEU A 7 -11.95 -24.72 33.66
C LEU A 7 -12.81 -25.73 34.42
N THR A 8 -13.04 -26.91 33.86
CA THR A 8 -13.91 -27.93 34.45
C THR A 8 -13.11 -29.01 35.17
N LEU A 9 -12.02 -29.50 34.57
CA LEU A 9 -11.20 -30.55 35.16
C LEU A 9 -10.07 -29.97 36.02
N GLY A 10 -9.69 -28.71 35.80
CA GLY A 10 -8.53 -28.10 36.43
C GLY A 10 -7.21 -28.70 35.95
N ILE A 11 -7.23 -29.43 34.83
CA ILE A 11 -6.09 -30.19 34.32
C ILE A 11 -6.07 -30.05 32.79
N VAL A 12 -4.90 -29.78 32.22
CA VAL A 12 -4.65 -29.81 30.78
C VAL A 12 -3.43 -30.69 30.50
N SER A 13 -3.51 -31.52 29.47
CA SER A 13 -2.44 -32.46 29.14
C SER A 13 -2.06 -32.42 27.67
N THR A 14 -0.77 -32.52 27.38
CA THR A 14 -0.25 -32.99 26.09
C THR A 14 0.01 -34.49 26.20
N HIS A 15 0.36 -35.15 25.09
CA HIS A 15 0.76 -36.57 25.12
C HIS A 15 1.98 -36.87 26.00
N VAL A 16 2.70 -35.83 26.46
CA VAL A 16 3.97 -35.95 27.18
C VAL A 16 3.89 -35.31 28.57
N ASP A 17 3.18 -34.19 28.72
CA ASP A 17 3.13 -33.40 29.94
C ASP A 17 1.70 -33.18 30.44
N MET A 18 1.53 -33.02 31.75
CA MET A 18 0.25 -32.68 32.39
C MET A 18 0.44 -31.48 33.32
N ALA A 19 -0.42 -30.48 33.20
CA ALA A 19 -0.46 -29.31 34.07
C ALA A 19 -1.79 -29.26 34.81
N CYS A 20 -1.73 -29.08 36.13
CA CYS A 20 -2.88 -29.04 37.03
C CYS A 20 -2.95 -27.70 37.75
N LEU A 21 -4.16 -27.19 37.97
CA LEU A 21 -4.38 -26.03 38.83
C LEU A 21 -4.05 -26.39 40.29
N PRO A 22 -3.50 -25.45 41.07
CA PRO A 22 -3.16 -25.68 42.47
C PRO A 22 -4.37 -26.13 43.29
N LEU A 23 -4.16 -27.08 44.21
CA LEU A 23 -5.18 -27.54 45.15
C LEU A 23 -5.55 -26.40 46.12
N LEU A 24 -6.80 -25.92 46.01
CA LEU A 24 -7.74 -25.20 46.89
C LEU A 24 -7.28 -24.35 48.10
N GLU A 25 -6.05 -24.41 48.61
CA GLU A 25 -5.59 -23.56 49.74
C GLU A 25 -5.40 -22.09 49.32
N THR A 26 -5.15 -21.84 48.03
CA THR A 26 -5.16 -20.49 47.44
C THR A 26 -6.05 -20.45 46.20
N PRO A 27 -7.08 -19.58 46.14
CA PRO A 27 -7.91 -19.45 44.95
C PRO A 27 -7.07 -18.94 43.78
N THR A 28 -6.98 -19.76 42.73
CA THR A 28 -6.34 -19.34 41.47
C THR A 28 -7.39 -18.62 40.62
N TYR A 29 -7.18 -17.32 40.40
CA TYR A 29 -8.05 -16.52 39.54
C TYR A 29 -7.59 -16.62 38.09
N ILE A 30 -8.44 -17.18 37.22
CA ILE A 30 -8.18 -17.29 35.79
C ILE A 30 -9.06 -16.27 35.07
N PHE A 31 -8.43 -15.32 34.40
CA PHE A 31 -9.11 -14.35 33.55
C PHE A 31 -8.94 -14.79 32.10
N ILE A 32 -10.06 -15.04 31.41
CA ILE A 32 -10.07 -15.40 30.00
C ILE A 32 -10.66 -14.23 29.23
N GLU A 33 -9.83 -13.62 28.40
CA GLU A 33 -10.28 -12.63 27.43
C GLU A 33 -10.65 -13.35 26.13
N ILE A 34 -11.91 -13.24 25.71
CA ILE A 34 -12.39 -13.76 24.44
C ILE A 34 -12.54 -12.56 23.50
N ALA A 35 -12.03 -12.68 22.29
CA ALA A 35 -12.13 -11.61 21.30
C ALA A 35 -13.60 -11.23 21.06
N SER A 36 -13.89 -9.93 21.09
CA SER A 36 -15.20 -9.42 20.67
C SER A 36 -15.33 -9.64 19.17
N THR A 37 -16.41 -10.32 18.77
CA THR A 37 -16.81 -10.50 17.37
C THR A 37 -18.24 -10.02 17.18
N THR A 38 -18.64 -9.70 15.95
CA THR A 38 -20.03 -9.36 15.60
C THR A 38 -21.01 -10.38 16.21
N GLU A 39 -22.06 -9.88 16.88
CA GLU A 39 -23.07 -10.69 17.58
C GLU A 39 -22.50 -11.74 18.55
N GLN A 40 -21.28 -11.51 19.06
CA GLN A 40 -20.54 -12.44 19.92
C GLN A 40 -20.40 -13.85 19.32
N HIS A 41 -20.35 -13.97 17.99
CA HIS A 41 -20.23 -15.24 17.29
C HIS A 41 -19.16 -16.18 17.87
N LEU A 42 -17.95 -15.68 18.16
CA LEU A 42 -16.89 -16.50 18.74
C LEU A 42 -17.26 -17.04 20.12
N LEU A 43 -17.78 -16.20 21.01
CA LEU A 43 -18.26 -16.63 22.33
C LEU A 43 -19.38 -17.68 22.19
N ASN A 44 -20.34 -17.41 21.30
CA ASN A 44 -21.49 -18.28 21.03
C ASN A 44 -21.09 -19.60 20.36
N SER A 45 -19.96 -19.64 19.67
CA SER A 45 -19.41 -20.85 19.05
C SER A 45 -18.84 -21.85 20.07
N PHE A 46 -18.59 -21.44 21.32
CA PHE A 46 -18.16 -22.32 22.39
C PHE A 46 -19.38 -22.89 23.13
N PRO A 47 -19.73 -24.19 22.98
CA PRO A 47 -20.90 -24.74 23.65
C PRO A 47 -20.85 -24.60 25.18
N MET A 48 -19.63 -24.71 25.75
CA MET A 48 -19.36 -24.55 27.18
C MET A 48 -19.55 -23.12 27.71
N ALA A 49 -19.51 -22.08 26.85
CA ALA A 49 -19.68 -20.70 27.31
C ALA A 49 -21.06 -20.46 27.94
N ARG A 50 -22.08 -21.23 27.51
CA ARG A 50 -23.43 -21.22 28.11
C ARG A 50 -23.45 -21.74 29.55
N CYS A 51 -22.44 -22.50 29.96
CA CYS A 51 -22.33 -23.10 31.28
C CYS A 51 -21.44 -22.29 32.23
N ILE A 52 -20.80 -21.22 31.75
CA ILE A 52 -19.90 -20.37 32.53
C ILE A 52 -20.68 -19.12 32.94
N LEU A 53 -20.62 -18.78 34.23
CA LEU A 53 -21.09 -17.48 34.69
C LEU A 53 -20.08 -16.41 34.23
N PHE A 54 -20.52 -15.48 33.39
CA PHE A 54 -19.71 -14.34 33.00
C PHE A 54 -20.48 -13.04 33.26
N ASN A 55 -19.75 -12.02 33.70
CA ASN A 55 -20.27 -10.66 33.78
C ASN A 55 -20.06 -9.98 32.43
N HIS A 56 -21.15 -9.68 31.72
CA HIS A 56 -21.04 -8.91 30.49
C HIS A 56 -20.67 -7.45 30.83
N LEU A 57 -19.47 -7.04 30.41
CA LEU A 57 -19.05 -5.65 30.47
C LEU A 57 -19.55 -4.91 29.24
N SER A 58 -20.29 -3.82 29.45
CA SER A 58 -20.66 -2.88 28.40
C SER A 58 -19.69 -1.71 28.35
N TRP A 59 -19.57 -1.10 27.17
CA TRP A 59 -18.77 0.11 27.02
C TRP A 59 -19.33 1.23 27.89
N ASN A 60 -18.47 1.85 28.69
CA ASN A 60 -18.84 2.97 29.56
C ASN A 60 -17.64 3.89 29.74
N ILE A 61 -17.79 5.17 29.40
CA ILE A 61 -16.74 6.17 29.54
C ILE A 61 -16.16 6.27 30.96
N LYS A 62 -16.96 5.96 32.00
CA LYS A 62 -16.50 5.94 33.41
C LYS A 62 -15.41 4.90 33.67
N ASN A 63 -15.32 3.86 32.84
CA ASN A 63 -14.29 2.83 32.92
C ASN A 63 -12.96 3.25 32.25
N LEU A 64 -12.92 4.41 31.58
CA LEU A 64 -11.70 4.94 30.99
C LEU A 64 -10.68 5.26 32.09
N ARG A 65 -9.51 4.61 32.03
CA ARG A 65 -8.38 4.91 32.91
C ARG A 65 -7.67 6.17 32.44
N VAL A 66 -7.55 7.16 33.32
CA VAL A 66 -6.93 8.46 33.06
C VAL A 66 -5.55 8.48 33.69
N SER A 67 -4.50 8.69 32.89
CA SER A 67 -3.14 8.88 33.42
C SER A 67 -3.06 10.13 34.28
N GLN A 68 -2.36 10.02 35.41
CA GLN A 68 -2.06 11.14 36.31
C GLN A 68 -0.70 11.78 36.03
N GLU A 69 0.01 11.31 35.01
CA GLU A 69 1.20 12.00 34.51
C GLU A 69 0.77 13.28 33.79
N ILE A 70 1.24 14.43 34.27
CA ILE A 70 0.87 15.76 33.79
C ILE A 70 1.15 15.94 32.29
N ASN A 71 2.22 15.30 31.80
CA ASN A 71 2.64 15.36 30.40
C ASN A 71 2.03 14.25 29.53
N SER A 72 1.14 13.43 30.10
CA SER A 72 0.42 12.43 29.31
C SER A 72 -0.49 13.13 28.29
N PRO A 73 -0.73 12.50 27.12
CA PRO A 73 -1.64 13.06 26.11
C PRO A 73 -3.01 13.44 26.68
N MET A 74 -3.52 12.61 27.60
CA MET A 74 -4.78 12.83 28.29
C MET A 74 -4.80 14.14 29.08
N GLN A 75 -3.78 14.37 29.91
CA GLN A 75 -3.68 15.59 30.73
C GLN A 75 -3.42 16.82 29.87
N VAL A 76 -2.58 16.72 28.84
CA VAL A 76 -2.35 17.82 27.88
C VAL A 76 -3.66 18.27 27.23
N ALA A 77 -4.40 17.33 26.63
CA ALA A 77 -5.65 17.64 25.96
C ALA A 77 -6.69 18.19 26.93
N CYS A 78 -6.91 17.53 28.07
CA CYS A 78 -7.94 17.92 29.03
C CYS A 78 -7.68 19.29 29.68
N ASN A 79 -6.43 19.69 29.89
CA ASN A 79 -6.13 21.03 30.42
C ASN A 79 -6.55 22.13 29.44
N TYR A 80 -6.28 21.96 28.14
CA TYR A 80 -6.76 22.88 27.12
C TYR A 80 -8.30 22.87 27.00
N LEU A 81 -8.93 21.70 27.05
CA LEU A 81 -10.40 21.58 27.03
C LEU A 81 -11.04 22.26 28.26
N ASN A 82 -10.42 22.17 29.43
CA ASN A 82 -10.88 22.81 30.66
C ASN A 82 -10.76 24.34 30.58
N LEU A 83 -9.66 24.89 30.04
CA LEU A 83 -9.56 26.35 29.81
C LEU A 83 -10.58 26.84 28.78
N LEU A 84 -10.82 26.05 27.73
CA LEU A 84 -11.84 26.36 26.73
C LEU A 84 -13.24 26.38 27.37
N ASP A 85 -13.55 25.43 28.25
CA ASP A 85 -14.81 25.37 29.00
C ASP A 85 -15.02 26.55 29.94
N ARG A 86 -13.94 27.07 30.51
CA ARG A 86 -13.95 28.25 31.40
C ARG A 86 -13.86 29.58 30.65
N ASN A 87 -13.72 29.56 29.33
CA ASN A 87 -13.45 30.74 28.49
C ASN A 87 -12.16 31.51 28.89
N GLU A 88 -11.14 30.79 29.36
CA GLU A 88 -9.87 31.37 29.84
C GLU A 88 -8.71 31.19 28.84
N ILE A 89 -8.96 30.56 27.69
CA ILE A 89 -7.92 30.17 26.73
C ILE A 89 -7.23 31.35 26.04
N ASP A 90 -7.91 32.50 25.94
CA ASP A 90 -7.36 33.74 25.36
C ASP A 90 -6.70 34.64 26.44
N THR A 91 -6.63 34.18 27.69
CA THR A 91 -6.05 34.95 28.81
C THR A 91 -4.97 34.20 29.57
N LYS A 92 -4.95 32.87 29.52
CA LYS A 92 -3.96 32.03 30.22
C LYS A 92 -3.14 31.20 29.24
N GLU A 93 -1.84 31.16 29.47
CA GLU A 93 -0.96 30.22 28.79
C GLU A 93 -0.86 28.90 29.55
N ILE A 94 -0.76 27.80 28.80
CA ILE A 94 -0.42 26.49 29.35
C ILE A 94 1.01 26.15 28.97
N LEU A 95 1.82 25.84 29.98
CA LEU A 95 3.19 25.35 29.80
C LEU A 95 3.29 23.95 30.42
N PHE A 96 3.84 22.99 29.68
CA PHE A 96 4.04 21.61 30.16
C PHE A 96 5.49 21.27 30.51
N ARG A 97 6.46 22.12 30.12
CA ARG A 97 7.90 21.79 30.17
C ARG A 97 8.77 22.81 30.92
N THR A 98 8.19 23.83 31.55
CA THR A 98 8.94 24.91 32.23
C THR A 98 8.73 24.89 33.74
N VAL A 99 9.49 25.69 34.49
CA VAL A 99 9.34 25.84 35.96
C VAL A 99 7.95 26.39 36.35
N LYS A 100 7.27 27.06 35.40
CA LYS A 100 5.89 27.55 35.54
C LYS A 100 4.84 26.53 35.03
N ALA A 101 5.23 25.28 34.78
CA ALA A 101 4.30 24.28 34.27
C ALA A 101 3.19 23.94 35.27
N ILE A 102 2.10 23.40 34.75
CA ILE A 102 1.01 22.83 35.55
C ILE A 102 1.61 21.84 36.54
N LYS A 103 1.24 21.99 37.82
CA LYS A 103 1.78 21.18 38.92
C LYS A 103 0.86 20.04 39.33
N ASP A 104 -0.44 20.19 39.10
CA ASP A 104 -1.45 19.23 39.52
C ASP A 104 -2.23 18.70 38.31
N PRO A 105 -2.34 17.36 38.15
CA PRO A 105 -3.17 16.77 37.10
C PRO A 105 -4.66 16.98 37.38
N LEU A 106 -5.46 17.03 36.32
CA LEU A 106 -6.91 17.02 36.44
C LEU A 106 -7.39 15.64 36.93
N SER A 107 -8.45 15.64 37.74
CA SER A 107 -9.06 14.41 38.22
C SER A 107 -9.61 13.56 37.07
N ALA A 108 -9.64 12.23 37.26
CA ALA A 108 -10.16 11.31 36.26
C ALA A 108 -11.60 11.65 35.83
N GLU A 109 -12.46 11.99 36.81
CA GLU A 109 -13.84 12.40 36.56
C GLU A 109 -13.93 13.67 35.70
N CYS A 110 -13.08 14.66 35.98
CA CYS A 110 -13.03 15.89 35.18
C CYS A 110 -12.64 15.59 33.72
N CYS A 111 -11.59 14.79 33.51
CA CYS A 111 -11.17 14.36 32.17
C CYS A 111 -12.27 13.59 31.43
N GLN A 112 -12.93 12.64 32.09
CA GLN A 112 -14.03 11.85 31.51
C GLN A 112 -15.20 12.75 31.08
N ASN A 113 -15.55 13.75 31.89
CA ASN A 113 -16.61 14.71 31.57
C ASN A 113 -16.24 15.60 30.38
N LEU A 114 -15.01 16.09 30.32
CA LEU A 114 -14.51 16.89 29.19
C LEU A 114 -14.50 16.09 27.88
N ILE A 115 -14.03 14.84 27.92
CA ILE A 115 -14.08 13.94 26.76
C ILE A 115 -15.53 13.73 26.30
N THR A 116 -16.43 13.46 27.23
CA THR A 116 -17.87 13.31 26.93
C THR A 116 -18.41 14.54 26.21
N LYS A 117 -18.09 15.74 26.71
CA LYS A 117 -18.55 17.01 26.14
C LYS A 117 -17.98 17.33 24.77
N TYR A 118 -16.69 17.08 24.53
CA TYR A 118 -16.02 17.52 23.30
C TYR A 118 -15.99 16.44 22.21
N PHE A 119 -15.85 15.18 22.60
CA PHE A 119 -15.78 14.07 21.64
C PHE A 119 -17.17 13.52 21.30
N PHE A 120 -18.00 13.20 22.29
CA PHE A 120 -19.26 12.45 22.10
C PHE A 120 -20.49 13.31 21.76
N ASN A 121 -20.45 14.64 21.94
CA ASN A 121 -21.56 15.62 21.80
C ASN A 121 -22.46 15.54 20.55
N LYS A 122 -22.03 14.92 19.43
CA LYS A 122 -22.84 14.85 18.18
C LYS A 122 -22.94 13.48 17.50
N ASN A 123 -22.13 12.49 17.89
CA ASN A 123 -21.98 11.20 17.19
C ASN A 123 -21.76 10.02 18.17
N ALA A 124 -22.42 10.03 19.33
CA ALA A 124 -22.11 9.08 20.40
C ALA A 124 -22.47 7.62 20.05
N ASP A 125 -23.51 7.40 19.25
CA ASP A 125 -24.14 6.08 19.09
C ASP A 125 -23.28 5.07 18.32
N ASP A 126 -22.33 5.53 17.49
CA ASP A 126 -21.45 4.67 16.69
C ASP A 126 -20.05 4.45 17.30
N ILE A 127 -19.73 5.09 18.44
CA ILE A 127 -18.40 5.05 19.07
C ILE A 127 -18.41 4.13 20.29
N SER A 128 -18.07 2.86 20.09
CA SER A 128 -18.07 1.83 21.14
C SER A 128 -16.67 1.33 21.55
N SER A 129 -15.61 2.02 21.12
CA SER A 129 -14.21 1.63 21.40
C SER A 129 -13.44 2.77 22.07
N PHE A 130 -12.70 2.44 23.14
CA PHE A 130 -11.77 3.38 23.77
C PHE A 130 -10.61 3.78 22.85
N ARG A 131 -10.36 3.04 21.76
CA ARG A 131 -9.34 3.39 20.76
C ARG A 131 -9.66 4.70 20.04
N PHE A 132 -10.94 4.99 19.81
CA PHE A 132 -11.32 6.28 19.22
C PHE A 132 -11.01 7.45 20.17
N VAL A 133 -11.20 7.25 21.48
CA VAL A 133 -10.80 8.25 22.49
C VAL A 133 -9.28 8.42 22.51
N GLU A 134 -8.53 7.32 22.48
CA GLU A 134 -7.06 7.34 22.40
C GLU A 134 -6.56 8.09 21.16
N ILE A 135 -7.14 7.81 19.98
CA ILE A 135 -6.79 8.49 18.72
C ILE A 135 -7.07 9.99 18.82
N PHE A 136 -8.27 10.37 19.28
CA PHE A 136 -8.66 11.76 19.46
C PHE A 136 -7.69 12.51 20.39
N ILE A 137 -7.42 11.93 21.56
CA ILE A 137 -6.59 12.54 22.60
C ILE A 137 -5.13 12.62 22.16
N ASN A 138 -4.56 11.57 21.58
CA ASN A 138 -3.15 11.56 21.21
C ASN A 138 -2.84 12.52 20.05
N VAL A 139 -3.72 12.59 19.03
CA VAL A 139 -3.57 13.57 17.94
C VAL A 139 -3.71 14.99 18.45
N LEU A 140 -4.74 15.26 19.26
CA LEU A 140 -4.98 16.59 19.82
C LEU A 140 -3.80 17.02 20.70
N ALA A 141 -3.32 16.13 21.57
CA ALA A 141 -2.20 16.42 22.45
C ALA A 141 -0.90 16.70 21.69
N ASP A 142 -0.55 15.94 20.64
CA ASP A 142 0.66 16.23 19.84
C ASP A 142 0.59 17.65 19.25
N GLN A 143 -0.58 18.06 18.72
CA GLN A 143 -0.75 19.41 18.18
C GLN A 143 -0.73 20.49 19.27
N LEU A 144 -1.34 20.24 20.42
CA LEU A 144 -1.36 21.19 21.54
C LEU A 144 0.01 21.38 22.20
N VAL A 145 0.82 20.32 22.29
CA VAL A 145 2.22 20.45 22.78
C VAL A 145 3.01 21.37 21.85
N ARG A 146 2.80 21.27 20.53
CA ARG A 146 3.46 22.13 19.54
C ARG A 146 2.96 23.56 19.63
N LEU A 147 1.64 23.75 19.79
CA LEU A 147 1.05 25.06 20.06
C LEU A 147 1.68 25.71 21.30
N SER A 148 1.75 24.98 22.43
CA SER A 148 2.34 25.50 23.67
C SER A 148 3.85 25.78 23.59
N SER A 149 4.54 25.12 22.65
CA SER A 149 5.98 25.29 22.46
C SER A 149 6.31 26.39 21.46
N SER A 150 5.31 26.93 20.75
CA SER A 150 5.53 27.96 19.75
C SER A 150 5.70 29.33 20.39
N GLN A 151 6.72 30.05 19.96
CA GLN A 151 6.94 31.45 20.31
C GLN A 151 5.99 32.38 19.56
N PHE A 152 5.51 31.95 18.39
CA PHE A 152 4.59 32.74 17.56
C PHE A 152 3.16 32.74 18.11
N PHE A 153 2.67 31.59 18.56
CA PHE A 153 1.27 31.40 18.98
C PHE A 153 1.02 31.66 20.48
N THR A 154 1.83 32.52 21.12
CA THR A 154 1.56 32.98 22.49
C THR A 154 0.32 33.87 22.53
N VAL A 155 -0.35 33.90 23.69
CA VAL A 155 -1.60 34.66 23.85
C VAL A 155 -1.37 36.15 23.57
N ASP A 156 -0.23 36.68 24.01
CA ASP A 156 0.12 38.08 23.84
C ASP A 156 0.45 38.42 22.38
N ASN A 157 1.20 37.56 21.67
CA ASN A 157 1.52 37.79 20.26
C ASN A 157 0.26 37.70 19.38
N LEU A 158 -0.63 36.74 19.65
CA LEU A 158 -1.89 36.62 18.91
C LEU A 158 -2.78 37.86 19.06
N LYS A 159 -2.86 38.46 20.26
CA LYS A 159 -3.60 39.71 20.50
C LYS A 159 -3.01 40.90 19.74
N LEU A 160 -1.69 40.94 19.59
CA LEU A 160 -1.00 42.01 18.86
C LEU A 160 -1.17 41.88 17.35
N MET A 161 -1.17 40.65 16.83
CA MET A 161 -1.16 40.38 15.39
C MET A 161 -2.55 40.25 14.76
N VAL A 162 -3.55 39.78 15.51
CA VAL A 162 -4.90 39.55 15.01
C VAL A 162 -5.86 40.50 15.72
N LYS A 163 -6.57 41.35 14.96
CA LYS A 163 -7.53 42.35 15.49
C LYS A 163 -8.79 41.72 16.14
N GLU A 164 -8.89 40.40 16.20
CA GLU A 164 -10.04 39.67 16.74
C GLU A 164 -9.76 39.17 18.15
N THR A 165 -10.78 39.20 19.02
CA THR A 165 -10.62 38.96 20.46
C THR A 165 -10.60 37.48 20.89
N ASN A 166 -10.67 36.51 19.96
CA ASN A 166 -10.83 35.06 20.28
C ASN A 166 -9.95 34.13 19.40
N THR A 167 -8.72 34.53 19.08
CA THR A 167 -7.89 33.79 18.12
C THR A 167 -7.40 32.45 18.68
N SER A 168 -6.99 32.38 19.96
CA SER A 168 -6.48 31.14 20.57
C SER A 168 -7.60 30.11 20.71
N ALA A 169 -8.78 30.56 21.15
CA ALA A 169 -9.98 29.71 21.16
C ALA A 169 -10.30 29.14 19.78
N SER A 170 -10.16 29.94 18.73
CA SER A 170 -10.44 29.52 17.34
C SER A 170 -9.44 28.47 16.84
N ILE A 171 -8.16 28.62 17.16
CA ILE A 171 -7.11 27.63 16.84
C ILE A 171 -7.41 26.32 17.55
N VAL A 172 -7.64 26.35 18.87
CA VAL A 172 -7.88 25.12 19.65
C VAL A 172 -9.16 24.42 19.22
N LYS A 173 -10.25 25.16 18.95
CA LYS A 173 -11.48 24.57 18.36
C LYS A 173 -11.21 23.88 17.03
N THR A 174 -10.41 24.50 16.17
CA THR A 174 -10.01 23.88 14.88
C THR A 174 -9.22 22.58 15.11
N LEU A 175 -8.25 22.57 16.04
CA LEU A 175 -7.47 21.36 16.36
C LEU A 175 -8.35 20.25 16.95
N ILE A 176 -9.35 20.60 17.77
CA ILE A 176 -10.35 19.66 18.30
C ILE A 176 -11.15 19.05 17.16
N ASP A 177 -11.68 19.87 16.24
CA ASP A 177 -12.48 19.39 15.11
C ASP A 177 -11.67 18.47 14.19
N VAL A 178 -10.42 18.84 13.88
CA VAL A 178 -9.51 18.01 13.07
C VAL A 178 -9.22 16.67 13.78
N SER A 179 -8.93 16.69 15.08
CA SER A 179 -8.63 15.48 15.85
C SER A 179 -9.85 14.56 15.98
N LYS A 180 -11.04 15.14 16.12
CA LYS A 180 -12.30 14.40 16.19
C LYS A 180 -12.61 13.72 14.87
N ASP A 181 -12.54 14.45 13.77
CA ASP A 181 -12.70 13.88 12.43
C ASP A 181 -11.68 12.76 12.18
N PHE A 182 -10.44 12.95 12.66
CA PHE A 182 -9.39 11.96 12.54
C PHE A 182 -9.71 10.64 13.27
N ALA A 183 -10.29 10.73 14.47
CA ALA A 183 -10.69 9.57 15.26
C ALA A 183 -11.91 8.85 14.70
N THR A 184 -12.90 9.57 14.17
CA THR A 184 -14.16 8.96 13.74
C THR A 184 -14.15 8.42 12.31
N ARG A 185 -13.14 8.77 11.51
CA ARG A 185 -13.04 8.34 10.09
C ARG A 185 -13.02 6.82 9.89
N SER A 186 -12.36 6.06 10.77
CA SER A 186 -12.27 4.60 10.62
C SER A 186 -13.55 3.86 11.00
N ILE A 187 -14.52 4.50 11.65
CA ILE A 187 -15.82 3.89 12.02
C ILE A 187 -16.55 3.36 10.78
N LYS A 188 -16.62 4.19 9.72
CA LYS A 188 -17.28 3.80 8.47
C LYS A 188 -16.56 2.66 7.77
N THR A 189 -15.22 2.73 7.71
CA THR A 189 -14.40 1.68 7.12
C THR A 189 -14.54 0.37 7.89
N LYS A 190 -14.54 0.41 9.23
CA LYS A 190 -14.79 -0.74 10.08
C LYS A 190 -16.15 -1.39 9.77
N LYS A 191 -17.22 -0.58 9.70
CA LYS A 191 -18.55 -1.09 9.35
C LYS A 191 -18.57 -1.78 7.99
N ALA A 192 -17.99 -1.15 6.97
CA ALA A 192 -17.88 -1.72 5.63
C ALA A 192 -17.15 -3.08 5.62
N GLN A 193 -15.99 -3.16 6.29
CA GLN A 193 -15.18 -4.39 6.35
C GLN A 193 -15.90 -5.52 7.09
N LEU A 194 -16.67 -5.19 8.13
CA LEU A 194 -17.48 -6.16 8.88
C LEU A 194 -18.65 -6.68 8.04
N GLU A 195 -19.36 -5.80 7.32
CA GLU A 195 -20.48 -6.18 6.43
C GLU A 195 -20.03 -7.22 5.39
N TYR A 196 -18.84 -7.05 4.79
CA TYR A 196 -18.28 -8.03 3.84
C TYR A 196 -17.88 -9.37 4.48
N THR A 197 -17.64 -9.41 5.79
CA THR A 197 -17.27 -10.64 6.50
C THR A 197 -18.51 -11.45 6.90
N THR A 198 -19.65 -10.79 7.08
CA THR A 198 -20.92 -11.41 7.49
C THR A 198 -21.85 -11.75 6.33
N ALA A 199 -21.62 -11.20 5.13
CA ALA A 199 -22.47 -11.41 3.97
C ALA A 199 -22.16 -12.77 3.29
N ASP A 200 -22.85 -13.82 3.73
CA ASP A 200 -23.18 -15.01 2.91
C ASP A 200 -24.24 -14.68 1.82
N ASP A 201 -24.69 -13.42 1.77
CA ASP A 201 -25.77 -12.96 0.91
C ASP A 201 -25.22 -12.18 -0.28
N GLU A 202 -25.39 -12.72 -1.49
CA GLU A 202 -24.94 -12.15 -2.77
C GLU A 202 -25.49 -10.74 -3.06
N ASN A 203 -26.41 -10.23 -2.24
CA ASN A 203 -27.16 -9.00 -2.45
C ASN A 203 -26.78 -7.81 -1.55
N ALA A 204 -25.67 -7.86 -0.79
CA ALA A 204 -25.19 -6.72 0.01
C ALA A 204 -24.55 -5.61 -0.87
N ARG A 205 -25.46 -4.85 -1.47
CA ARG A 205 -25.44 -3.52 -2.11
C ARG A 205 -24.12 -2.72 -2.10
N LEU A 206 -23.76 -2.30 -3.31
CA LEU A 206 -22.57 -1.54 -3.70
C LEU A 206 -22.69 0.00 -3.58
N ASP A 207 -23.79 0.56 -3.06
CA ASP A 207 -24.13 1.97 -3.38
C ASP A 207 -24.44 2.92 -2.19
N THR A 208 -24.12 2.59 -0.94
CA THR A 208 -24.46 3.48 0.20
C THR A 208 -23.32 3.86 1.14
N ILE A 209 -22.08 3.50 0.80
CA ILE A 209 -20.93 3.88 1.61
C ILE A 209 -20.33 5.17 1.03
N ILE A 210 -20.53 6.29 1.73
CA ILE A 210 -19.84 7.56 1.50
C ILE A 210 -18.34 7.26 1.43
N GLN A 211 -17.75 7.44 0.25
CA GLN A 211 -16.36 7.07 -0.02
C GLN A 211 -15.43 8.02 0.75
N TRP A 212 -14.22 7.55 1.06
CA TRP A 212 -13.12 8.39 1.57
C TRP A 212 -13.06 9.74 0.87
N ASP A 213 -13.33 9.72 -0.45
CA ASP A 213 -13.19 10.85 -1.33
C ASP A 213 -14.23 11.98 -1.17
N ASP A 214 -15.28 11.79 -0.38
CA ASP A 214 -16.35 12.77 -0.21
C ASP A 214 -16.02 13.88 0.81
N SER A 215 -14.96 13.71 1.61
CA SER A 215 -14.54 14.69 2.63
C SER A 215 -13.48 15.67 2.11
N ASN A 216 -13.41 16.87 2.70
CA ASN A 216 -12.40 17.87 2.32
C ASN A 216 -10.99 17.52 2.82
N HIS A 217 -10.87 16.60 3.79
CA HIS A 217 -9.64 16.31 4.53
C HIS A 217 -8.87 17.57 4.94
N LEU A 218 -9.54 18.53 5.57
CA LEU A 218 -8.87 19.69 6.14
C LEU A 218 -7.96 19.23 7.28
N ILE A 219 -6.67 19.53 7.16
CA ILE A 219 -5.65 19.23 8.15
C ILE A 219 -4.99 20.55 8.48
N VAL A 220 -4.89 20.87 9.77
CA VAL A 220 -4.08 21.98 10.27
C VAL A 220 -2.94 21.37 11.06
N PHE A 221 -1.71 21.74 10.72
CA PHE A 221 -0.53 21.00 11.14
C PHE A 221 0.66 21.91 11.41
N PHE A 222 1.30 21.73 12.57
CA PHE A 222 2.55 22.39 12.90
C PHE A 222 3.75 21.76 12.16
N ASN A 223 4.50 22.62 11.47
CA ASN A 223 5.61 22.20 10.61
C ASN A 223 6.78 21.64 11.42
N SER A 224 7.52 20.68 10.85
CA SER A 224 8.72 20.13 11.53
C SER A 224 9.93 21.02 11.37
N GLN A 225 10.09 21.66 10.21
CA GLN A 225 11.29 22.43 9.88
C GLN A 225 11.28 23.80 10.55
N ILE A 226 10.09 24.43 10.64
CA ILE A 226 9.86 25.67 11.38
C ILE A 226 8.69 25.44 12.34
N PRO A 227 8.96 25.03 13.60
CA PRO A 227 7.92 24.66 14.57
C PRO A 227 6.94 25.77 14.91
N ASP A 228 7.30 27.03 14.66
CA ASP A 228 6.49 28.22 14.91
C ASP A 228 5.46 28.53 13.83
N THR A 229 5.37 27.71 12.78
CA THR A 229 4.39 27.90 11.72
C THR A 229 3.45 26.71 11.58
N VAL A 230 2.29 27.00 11.04
CA VAL A 230 1.20 26.06 10.77
C VAL A 230 0.90 26.08 9.28
N SER A 231 0.70 24.90 8.72
CA SER A 231 0.22 24.71 7.36
C SER A 231 -1.14 24.04 7.37
N ALA A 232 -1.95 24.35 6.34
CA ALA A 232 -3.23 23.68 6.14
C ALA A 232 -3.26 22.93 4.82
N LEU A 233 -3.59 21.64 4.87
CA LEU A 233 -3.82 20.82 3.69
C LEU A 233 -5.31 20.52 3.56
N TYR A 234 -5.80 20.49 2.33
CA TYR A 234 -7.22 20.27 2.02
C TYR A 234 -7.36 19.86 0.55
N ARG A 235 -8.46 19.19 0.20
CA ARG A 235 -8.76 18.82 -1.19
C ARG A 235 -9.42 19.93 -1.98
N ASP A 236 -10.29 20.70 -1.34
CA ASP A 236 -11.04 21.81 -1.92
C ASP A 236 -10.90 23.06 -1.04
N ARG A 237 -10.20 24.07 -1.57
CA ARG A 237 -9.98 25.35 -0.88
C ARG A 237 -11.28 26.10 -0.55
N LYS A 238 -12.37 25.83 -1.27
CA LYS A 238 -13.68 26.47 -1.02
C LYS A 238 -14.35 25.95 0.27
N LYS A 239 -14.00 24.75 0.70
CA LYS A 239 -14.54 24.10 1.91
C LYS A 239 -13.68 24.38 3.16
N VAL A 240 -12.72 25.30 3.08
CA VAL A 240 -11.87 25.70 4.22
C VAL A 240 -12.59 26.76 5.03
N HIS A 241 -12.74 26.51 6.34
CA HIS A 241 -13.39 27.43 7.28
C HIS A 241 -12.61 28.76 7.42
N ASP A 242 -13.33 29.85 7.64
CA ASP A 242 -12.72 31.19 7.70
C ASP A 242 -11.75 31.34 8.88
N ASN A 243 -12.00 30.67 10.01
CA ASN A 243 -11.07 30.65 11.15
C ASN A 243 -9.68 30.12 10.76
N VAL A 244 -9.63 29.10 9.87
CA VAL A 244 -8.36 28.57 9.36
C VAL A 244 -7.70 29.54 8.39
N LYS A 245 -8.49 30.25 7.57
CA LYS A 245 -7.95 31.30 6.70
C LYS A 245 -7.35 32.44 7.51
N ILE A 246 -8.01 32.88 8.58
CA ILE A 246 -7.52 33.91 9.49
C ILE A 246 -6.19 33.47 10.13
N LEU A 247 -6.13 32.22 10.60
CA LEU A 247 -4.92 31.62 11.18
C LEU A 247 -3.74 31.55 10.18
N LEU A 248 -3.99 31.19 8.93
CA LEU A 248 -2.94 31.13 7.93
C LEU A 248 -2.49 32.53 7.50
N LYS A 249 -3.44 33.48 7.39
CA LYS A 249 -3.16 34.88 7.06
C LYS A 249 -2.31 35.57 8.12
N SER A 250 -2.51 35.28 9.40
CA SER A 250 -1.76 35.92 10.48
C SER A 250 -0.27 35.62 10.47
N GLN A 251 0.15 34.54 9.80
CA GLN A 251 1.55 34.09 9.72
C GLN A 251 2.34 34.76 8.58
N ILE A 252 1.71 35.62 7.78
CA ILE A 252 2.34 36.19 6.58
C ILE A 252 3.04 37.50 6.93
N ILE A 253 4.31 37.57 6.55
CA ILE A 253 5.10 38.80 6.59
C ILE A 253 4.92 39.49 5.23
N GLY A 254 3.99 40.45 5.12
CA GLY A 254 3.72 41.18 3.88
C GLY A 254 2.29 41.72 3.76
N ASP A 255 1.89 42.10 2.54
CA ASP A 255 0.55 42.60 2.22
C ASP A 255 -0.49 41.46 2.30
N PRO A 256 -1.38 41.43 3.32
CA PRO A 256 -2.35 40.35 3.51
C PRO A 256 -3.39 40.27 2.39
N THR A 257 -3.54 41.34 1.59
CA THR A 257 -4.52 41.38 0.50
C THR A 257 -4.13 40.50 -0.68
N LYS A 258 -2.85 40.12 -0.79
CA LYS A 258 -2.33 39.24 -1.85
C LYS A 258 -2.34 37.76 -1.48
N TRP A 259 -2.74 37.41 -0.25
CA TRP A 259 -2.75 36.02 0.17
C TRP A 259 -3.96 35.26 -0.37
N GLU A 260 -3.69 34.08 -0.91
CA GLU A 260 -4.71 33.11 -1.28
C GLU A 260 -4.37 31.71 -0.78
N LEU A 261 -5.40 30.87 -0.73
CA LEU A 261 -5.26 29.45 -0.45
C LEU A 261 -4.63 28.73 -1.64
N ASP A 262 -3.56 27.99 -1.33
CA ASP A 262 -2.87 27.04 -2.19
C ASP A 262 -3.84 26.09 -2.93
N ASP A 263 -3.60 25.84 -4.22
CA ASP A 263 -4.30 24.80 -5.00
C ASP A 263 -3.37 23.62 -5.31
N TYR A 264 -3.39 22.62 -4.43
CA TYR A 264 -2.51 21.45 -4.51
C TYR A 264 -2.71 20.59 -5.76
N ASN A 265 -3.84 20.72 -6.47
CA ASN A 265 -4.10 19.95 -7.68
C ASN A 265 -3.36 20.51 -8.92
N SER A 266 -3.08 21.81 -8.92
CA SER A 266 -2.37 22.50 -10.02
C SER A 266 -0.88 22.71 -9.73
N MET A 267 -0.42 22.47 -8.50
CA MET A 267 0.99 22.58 -8.14
C MET A 267 1.90 21.60 -8.89
N SER A 268 3.14 22.04 -9.16
CA SER A 268 4.19 21.17 -9.68
C SER A 268 4.67 20.17 -8.63
N ALA A 269 5.21 19.04 -9.08
CA ALA A 269 5.76 18.02 -8.18
C ALA A 269 6.88 18.56 -7.26
N ASN A 270 7.67 19.54 -7.75
CA ASN A 270 8.72 20.17 -6.95
C ASN A 270 8.15 21.11 -5.88
N ALA A 271 7.10 21.87 -6.18
CA ALA A 271 6.43 22.70 -5.18
C ALA A 271 5.79 21.84 -4.08
N LEU A 272 5.15 20.73 -4.47
CA LEU A 272 4.62 19.74 -3.52
C LEU A 272 5.72 19.09 -2.68
N PHE A 273 6.90 18.84 -3.26
CA PHE A 273 8.05 18.29 -2.54
C PHE A 273 8.50 19.24 -1.43
N VAL A 274 8.68 20.52 -1.74
CA VAL A 274 9.08 21.54 -0.76
C VAL A 274 8.04 21.68 0.35
N LYS A 275 6.73 21.61 0.02
CA LYS A 275 5.66 21.59 1.02
C LYS A 275 5.76 20.38 1.94
N LEU A 276 5.97 19.18 1.38
CA LEU A 276 6.11 17.96 2.17
C LEU A 276 7.36 18.01 3.07
N GLU A 277 8.49 18.50 2.54
CA GLU A 277 9.72 18.69 3.29
C GLU A 277 9.49 19.59 4.51
N TYR A 278 8.86 20.75 4.30
CA TYR A 278 8.52 21.70 5.36
C TYR A 278 7.66 21.07 6.48
N LEU A 279 6.68 20.26 6.08
CA LEU A 279 5.78 19.57 7.00
C LEU A 279 6.51 18.47 7.79
N ALA A 280 7.29 17.63 7.10
CA ALA A 280 7.73 16.34 7.61
C ALA A 280 9.13 16.34 8.20
N ARG A 281 10.03 17.14 7.64
CA ARG A 281 11.47 17.05 7.87
C ARG A 281 11.95 18.10 8.87
N LYS A 282 12.90 17.71 9.73
CA LYS A 282 13.53 18.63 10.71
C LYS A 282 14.82 19.25 10.18
N SER A 283 15.59 18.50 9.38
CA SER A 283 16.84 18.96 8.79
C SER A 283 16.59 19.90 7.60
N THR A 284 17.51 20.84 7.39
CA THR A 284 17.56 21.74 6.23
C THR A 284 18.63 21.33 5.21
N GLU A 285 19.39 20.26 5.48
CA GLU A 285 20.46 19.78 4.58
C GLU A 285 19.88 19.28 3.26
N LYS A 286 20.67 19.24 2.19
CA LYS A 286 20.18 18.76 0.89
C LYS A 286 19.80 17.27 0.98
N LEU A 287 18.54 16.92 0.71
CA LEU A 287 18.07 15.54 0.63
C LEU A 287 17.85 15.11 -0.81
N GLU A 288 18.49 14.02 -1.20
CA GLU A 288 18.28 13.40 -2.51
C GLU A 288 17.40 12.17 -2.35
N LEU A 289 16.14 12.27 -2.80
CA LEU A 289 15.17 11.18 -2.79
C LEU A 289 15.02 10.56 -4.18
N PRO A 290 14.67 9.26 -4.26
CA PRO A 290 14.34 8.63 -5.53
C PRO A 290 13.14 9.32 -6.18
N ALA A 291 13.07 9.23 -7.51
CA ALA A 291 11.96 9.82 -8.27
C ALA A 291 10.61 9.23 -7.82
N TYR A 292 9.72 10.09 -7.33
CA TYR A 292 8.37 9.74 -6.91
C TYR A 292 7.31 10.58 -7.62
N ALA A 293 6.16 9.97 -7.92
CA ALA A 293 5.02 10.65 -8.50
C ALA A 293 4.21 11.39 -7.42
N LEU A 294 4.74 12.52 -6.95
CA LEU A 294 4.11 13.33 -5.92
C LEU A 294 2.96 14.18 -6.51
N SER A 295 1.78 14.03 -5.93
CA SER A 295 0.54 14.74 -6.28
C SER A 295 -0.07 15.36 -5.03
N GLY A 296 -1.03 16.29 -5.18
CA GLY A 296 -1.78 16.85 -4.05
C GLY A 296 -2.50 15.79 -3.22
N ASP A 297 -3.03 14.74 -3.85
CA ASP A 297 -3.68 13.61 -3.15
C ASP A 297 -2.68 12.86 -2.25
N ASN A 298 -1.51 12.48 -2.79
CA ASN A 298 -0.48 11.80 -2.00
C ASN A 298 0.12 12.70 -0.90
N LEU A 299 0.22 14.01 -1.12
CA LEU A 299 0.66 14.96 -0.09
C LEU A 299 -0.29 14.94 1.12
N ILE A 300 -1.61 15.05 0.88
CA ILE A 300 -2.63 15.00 1.94
C ILE A 300 -2.56 13.65 2.65
N LYS A 301 -2.45 12.55 1.89
CA LYS A 301 -2.34 11.21 2.47
C LYS A 301 -1.11 11.07 3.37
N MET A 302 0.06 11.51 2.90
CA MET A 302 1.31 11.48 3.68
C MET A 302 1.21 12.32 4.96
N ALA A 303 0.57 13.49 4.92
CA ALA A 303 0.38 14.31 6.11
C ALA A 303 -0.52 13.65 7.17
N LEU A 304 -1.56 12.94 6.76
CA LEU A 304 -2.42 12.16 7.66
C LEU A 304 -1.66 11.00 8.33
N ILE A 305 -0.83 10.30 7.56
CA ILE A 305 0.04 9.24 8.07
C ILE A 305 1.03 9.81 9.08
N LEU A 306 1.63 10.95 8.75
CA LEU A 306 2.59 11.62 9.61
C LEU A 306 1.97 12.06 10.94
N LEU A 307 0.72 12.56 10.93
CA LEU A 307 -0.03 12.87 12.15
C LEU A 307 -0.19 11.66 13.07
N ARG A 308 -0.59 10.51 12.53
CA ARG A 308 -0.68 9.24 13.29
C ARG A 308 0.66 8.81 13.84
N ALA A 309 1.69 8.84 13.00
CA ALA A 309 3.03 8.44 13.37
C ALA A 309 3.55 9.27 14.56
N ARG A 310 3.38 10.60 14.51
CA ARG A 310 3.75 11.52 15.60
C ARG A 310 2.98 11.25 16.89
N ALA A 311 1.69 10.95 16.77
CA ALA A 311 0.82 10.59 17.89
C ALA A 311 1.00 9.14 18.38
N ASN A 312 1.96 8.38 17.83
CA ASN A 312 2.17 6.96 18.08
C ASN A 312 0.91 6.08 17.87
N ILE A 313 0.07 6.47 16.92
CA ILE A 313 -1.13 5.74 16.54
C ILE A 313 -0.77 4.82 15.36
N PRO A 314 -1.10 3.52 15.42
CA PRO A 314 -0.89 2.63 14.30
C PRO A 314 -1.59 3.09 13.02
N VAL A 315 -0.94 2.86 11.88
CA VAL A 315 -1.48 3.21 10.56
C VAL A 315 -1.71 1.93 9.77
N ILE A 316 -2.97 1.55 9.54
CA ILE A 316 -3.30 0.44 8.65
C ILE A 316 -3.95 1.00 7.39
N VAL A 317 -3.25 0.91 6.26
CA VAL A 317 -3.69 1.45 4.98
C VAL A 317 -4.38 0.35 4.16
N CYS A 318 -5.69 0.44 4.00
CA CYS A 318 -6.48 -0.50 3.19
C CYS A 318 -6.67 0.06 1.78
N GLY A 319 -6.33 -0.71 0.75
CA GLY A 319 -6.58 -0.30 -0.64
C GLY A 319 -6.15 -1.35 -1.64
N ASP A 320 -6.47 -1.16 -2.92
CA ASP A 320 -6.17 -2.17 -3.94
C ASP A 320 -4.67 -2.41 -4.14
N ALA A 321 -4.32 -3.59 -4.66
CA ALA A 321 -2.93 -3.92 -4.96
C ALA A 321 -2.37 -2.98 -6.04
N GLY A 322 -1.15 -2.49 -5.84
CA GLY A 322 -0.48 -1.63 -6.82
C GLY A 322 -1.02 -0.19 -6.92
N CYS A 323 -1.80 0.30 -5.95
CA CYS A 323 -2.24 1.70 -5.87
C CYS A 323 -1.22 2.65 -5.20
N GLY A 324 -0.09 2.12 -4.69
CA GLY A 324 1.02 2.92 -4.17
C GLY A 324 1.15 3.02 -2.64
N LYS A 325 0.38 2.25 -1.85
CA LYS A 325 0.42 2.27 -0.38
C LYS A 325 1.84 2.16 0.20
N THR A 326 2.55 1.09 -0.16
CA THR A 326 3.91 0.80 0.32
C THR A 326 4.89 1.88 -0.13
N SER A 327 4.85 2.26 -1.41
CA SER A 327 5.70 3.33 -1.95
C SER A 327 5.46 4.68 -1.27
N LEU A 328 4.22 4.99 -0.88
CA LEU A 328 3.88 6.22 -0.18
C LEU A 328 4.49 6.26 1.22
N VAL A 329 4.37 5.18 2.01
CA VAL A 329 4.94 5.12 3.36
C VAL A 329 6.47 5.12 3.31
N VAL A 330 7.08 4.37 2.40
CA VAL A 330 8.53 4.35 2.19
C VAL A 330 9.06 5.75 1.84
N TYR A 331 8.41 6.44 0.91
CA TYR A 331 8.82 7.79 0.50
C TYR A 331 8.70 8.79 1.65
N LEU A 332 7.63 8.71 2.44
CA LEU A 332 7.47 9.53 3.63
C LEU A 332 8.54 9.23 4.70
N ALA A 333 8.87 7.95 4.92
CA ALA A 333 9.92 7.57 5.87
C ALA A 333 11.28 8.15 5.47
N MET A 334 11.62 8.10 4.16
CA MET A 334 12.83 8.73 3.64
C MET A 334 12.82 10.26 3.83
N MET A 335 11.67 10.91 3.62
CA MET A 335 11.52 12.36 3.84
C MET A 335 11.70 12.75 5.31
N VAL A 336 11.22 11.92 6.23
CA VAL A 336 11.37 12.12 7.69
C VAL A 336 12.78 11.74 8.17
N GLU A 337 13.56 11.05 7.34
CA GLU A 337 14.88 10.47 7.68
C GLU A 337 14.81 9.47 8.85
N VAL A 338 13.72 8.69 8.91
CA VAL A 338 13.52 7.66 9.94
C VAL A 338 13.94 6.28 9.41
N GLN A 339 14.51 5.45 10.28
CA GLN A 339 14.83 4.08 9.88
C GLN A 339 13.55 3.32 9.57
N PHE A 340 13.52 2.66 8.42
CA PHE A 340 12.36 1.94 7.92
C PHE A 340 12.68 0.46 7.72
N LEU A 341 11.86 -0.43 8.27
CA LEU A 341 11.94 -1.88 8.04
C LEU A 341 10.58 -2.38 7.60
N ALA A 342 10.56 -3.23 6.57
CA ALA A 342 9.34 -3.86 6.09
C ALA A 342 9.43 -5.38 6.19
N LEU A 343 8.28 -6.00 6.47
CA LEU A 343 8.07 -7.44 6.37
C LEU A 343 6.85 -7.69 5.49
N ASN A 344 7.04 -8.35 4.35
CA ASN A 344 5.95 -8.76 3.48
C ASN A 344 5.31 -10.01 4.08
N LEU A 345 4.04 -9.90 4.47
CA LEU A 345 3.31 -11.02 5.05
C LEU A 345 2.65 -11.86 3.96
N HIS A 346 2.60 -13.15 4.21
CA HIS A 346 1.92 -14.15 3.38
C HIS A 346 1.61 -15.39 4.20
N ALA A 347 0.85 -16.34 3.63
CA ALA A 347 0.43 -17.55 4.34
C ALA A 347 1.59 -18.42 4.86
N GLY A 348 2.77 -18.34 4.22
CA GLY A 348 3.98 -19.06 4.65
C GLY A 348 4.88 -18.35 5.68
N ILE A 349 4.47 -17.21 6.25
CA ILE A 349 5.23 -16.58 7.36
C ILE A 349 4.87 -17.29 8.66
N ASP A 350 5.88 -17.81 9.36
CA ASP A 350 5.74 -18.37 10.69
C ASP A 350 5.94 -17.30 11.79
N GLU A 351 5.59 -17.67 13.01
CA GLU A 351 5.75 -16.83 14.19
C GLU A 351 7.21 -16.49 14.51
N GLU A 352 8.15 -17.42 14.27
CA GLU A 352 9.57 -17.22 14.54
C GLU A 352 10.19 -16.13 13.65
N ILE A 353 9.75 -16.00 12.40
CA ILE A 353 10.15 -14.92 11.49
C ILE A 353 9.67 -13.58 12.05
N ILE A 354 8.42 -13.49 12.51
CA ILE A 354 7.87 -12.26 13.11
C ILE A 354 8.66 -11.87 14.37
N VAL A 355 8.95 -12.84 15.24
CA VAL A 355 9.72 -12.62 16.47
C VAL A 355 11.14 -12.14 16.15
N ARG A 356 11.83 -12.79 15.20
CA ARG A 356 13.18 -12.36 14.77
C ARG A 356 13.17 -10.93 14.22
N PHE A 357 12.21 -10.60 13.35
CA PHE A 357 12.04 -9.27 12.82
C PHE A 357 11.82 -8.22 13.93
N MET A 358 11.00 -8.54 14.93
CA MET A 358 10.73 -7.65 16.07
C MET A 358 11.93 -7.49 17.02
N ASN A 359 12.74 -8.54 17.19
CA ASN A 359 13.96 -8.46 18.00
C ASN A 359 15.01 -7.56 17.34
N ASP A 360 15.18 -7.68 16.02
CA ASP A 360 16.10 -6.82 15.27
C ASP A 360 15.61 -5.36 15.24
N ALA A 361 14.30 -5.16 15.12
CA ALA A 361 13.68 -3.86 15.25
C ALA A 361 13.91 -3.24 16.64
N SER A 362 13.71 -4.03 17.72
CA SER A 362 13.90 -3.53 19.09
C SER A 362 15.31 -3.03 19.34
N LYS A 363 16.34 -3.75 18.87
CA LYS A 363 17.75 -3.31 18.96
C LYS A 363 18.00 -2.00 18.22
N LYS A 364 17.42 -1.83 17.03
CA LYS A 364 17.55 -0.58 16.25
C LYS A 364 16.83 0.59 16.92
N ALA A 365 15.71 0.32 17.57
CA ALA A 365 14.89 1.32 18.25
C ALA A 365 15.58 1.97 19.47
N GLU A 366 16.64 1.35 20.00
CA GLU A 366 17.50 1.95 21.03
C GLU A 366 18.20 3.22 20.53
N ASN A 367 18.50 3.29 19.22
CA ASN A 367 19.21 4.42 18.61
C ASN A 367 18.28 5.54 18.11
N GLY A 368 16.96 5.34 18.15
CA GLY A 368 16.01 6.34 17.69
C GLY A 368 14.67 5.77 17.26
N GLU A 369 13.80 6.63 16.73
CA GLU A 369 12.53 6.22 16.15
C GLU A 369 12.74 5.30 14.95
N ILE A 370 11.95 4.24 14.86
CA ILE A 370 11.92 3.35 13.70
C ILE A 370 10.48 3.08 13.26
N TRP A 371 10.30 2.96 11.96
CA TRP A 371 9.01 2.66 11.33
C TRP A 371 9.04 1.21 10.84
N LEU A 372 8.11 0.40 11.37
CA LEU A 372 7.91 -0.99 10.95
C LEU A 372 6.68 -1.08 10.06
N PHE A 373 6.84 -1.69 8.89
CA PHE A 373 5.79 -1.82 7.89
C PHE A 373 5.47 -3.29 7.62
N PHE A 374 4.25 -3.70 7.94
CA PHE A 374 3.73 -5.03 7.61
C PHE A 374 2.90 -4.95 6.31
N ASP A 375 3.48 -5.37 5.19
CA ASP A 375 2.73 -5.40 3.92
C ASP A 375 1.82 -6.62 3.85
N GLU A 376 0.66 -6.45 3.23
CA GLU A 376 -0.37 -7.49 3.04
C GLU A 376 -0.79 -8.21 4.34
N ILE A 377 -0.97 -7.49 5.45
CA ILE A 377 -1.21 -8.07 6.78
C ILE A 377 -2.32 -9.13 6.82
N ASN A 378 -3.40 -8.94 6.06
CA ASN A 378 -4.52 -9.85 6.01
C ASN A 378 -4.30 -11.12 5.18
N THR A 379 -3.10 -11.38 4.68
CA THR A 379 -2.73 -12.68 4.09
C THR A 379 -2.04 -13.61 5.11
N CYS A 380 -1.63 -13.07 6.27
CA CYS A 380 -0.92 -13.81 7.32
C CYS A 380 -1.84 -14.77 8.09
N THR A 381 -1.29 -15.87 8.58
CA THR A 381 -1.95 -16.81 9.50
C THR A 381 -1.94 -16.32 10.95
N HIS A 382 -0.90 -15.59 11.37
CA HIS A 382 -0.68 -15.15 12.75
C HIS A 382 -1.33 -13.78 13.05
N LEU A 383 -2.57 -13.55 12.60
CA LEU A 383 -3.26 -12.27 12.76
C LEU A 383 -3.50 -11.87 14.22
N GLY A 384 -3.69 -12.85 15.13
CA GLY A 384 -3.84 -12.57 16.57
C GLY A 384 -2.57 -11.95 17.17
N LEU A 385 -1.41 -12.54 16.88
CA LEU A 385 -0.11 -12.02 17.30
C LEU A 385 0.12 -10.60 16.76
N LEU A 386 -0.15 -10.38 15.47
CA LEU A 386 0.00 -9.07 14.85
C LEU A 386 -0.99 -8.05 15.41
N ALA A 387 -2.21 -8.46 15.77
CA ALA A 387 -3.21 -7.58 16.38
C ALA A 387 -2.75 -7.09 17.76
N ASP A 388 -2.20 -7.96 18.59
CA ASP A 388 -1.65 -7.58 19.89
C ASP A 388 -0.39 -6.72 19.76
N LEU A 389 0.48 -7.06 18.80
CA LEU A 389 1.64 -6.25 18.48
C LEU A 389 1.25 -4.82 18.10
N ILE A 390 0.29 -4.66 17.18
CA ILE A 390 -0.12 -3.36 16.64
C ILE A 390 -0.90 -2.55 17.67
N SER A 391 -1.90 -3.14 18.32
CA SER A 391 -2.85 -2.40 19.17
C SER A 391 -2.44 -2.33 20.64
N ARG A 392 -1.88 -3.40 21.20
CA ARG A 392 -1.44 -3.45 22.61
C ARG A 392 0.03 -3.11 22.77
N ARG A 393 0.79 -3.07 21.66
CA ARG A 393 2.24 -2.90 21.67
C ARG A 393 2.92 -4.00 22.49
N MET A 394 2.43 -5.23 22.35
CA MET A 394 2.93 -6.38 23.10
C MET A 394 3.37 -7.52 22.19
N LEU A 395 4.44 -8.20 22.58
CA LEU A 395 4.90 -9.46 21.98
C LEU A 395 5.12 -10.46 23.13
N HIS A 396 4.46 -11.60 23.08
CA HIS A 396 4.52 -12.64 24.13
C HIS A 396 4.36 -12.10 25.57
N GLY A 397 3.38 -11.23 25.78
CA GLY A 397 3.10 -10.65 27.09
C GLY A 397 4.03 -9.49 27.52
N LYS A 398 5.03 -9.12 26.70
CA LYS A 398 5.97 -8.04 27.01
C LYS A 398 5.73 -6.82 26.14
N LEU A 399 5.82 -5.63 26.73
CA LEU A 399 5.75 -4.37 25.98
C LEU A 399 6.95 -4.24 25.03
N ILE A 400 6.70 -3.80 23.81
CA ILE A 400 7.75 -3.48 22.84
C ILE A 400 8.35 -2.09 23.11
N HIS A 401 9.48 -1.81 22.48
CA HIS A 401 10.17 -0.53 22.60
C HIS A 401 9.26 0.68 22.19
N PRO A 402 9.24 1.78 22.95
CA PRO A 402 8.34 2.92 22.70
C PRO A 402 8.69 3.72 21.43
N ASN A 403 9.91 3.59 20.91
CA ASN A 403 10.35 4.24 19.67
C ASN A 403 9.89 3.54 18.39
N ILE A 404 9.18 2.41 18.50
CA ILE A 404 8.65 1.68 17.34
C ILE A 404 7.30 2.28 16.91
N ARG A 405 7.17 2.67 15.64
CA ARG A 405 5.91 3.08 15.02
C ARG A 405 5.43 2.00 14.05
N PHE A 406 4.16 1.61 14.13
CA PHE A 406 3.59 0.57 13.28
C PHE A 406 2.81 1.13 12.11
N PHE A 407 3.12 0.56 10.96
CA PHE A 407 2.41 0.74 9.71
C PHE A 407 2.07 -0.63 9.16
N SER A 408 0.93 -0.74 8.49
CA SER A 408 0.54 -1.95 7.79
C SER A 408 -0.24 -1.60 6.54
N ALA A 409 -0.22 -2.49 5.56
CA ALA A 409 -1.09 -2.42 4.41
C ALA A 409 -1.92 -3.69 4.30
N CYS A 410 -3.20 -3.54 3.95
CA CYS A 410 -4.09 -4.66 3.67
C CYS A 410 -4.81 -4.46 2.34
N ASN A 411 -5.23 -5.57 1.75
CA ASN A 411 -6.09 -5.55 0.57
C ASN A 411 -7.57 -5.58 1.02
N PRO A 412 -8.47 -4.86 0.34
CA PRO A 412 -9.89 -4.83 0.71
C PRO A 412 -10.59 -6.18 0.46
N TYR A 413 -11.64 -6.48 1.23
CA TYR A 413 -12.55 -7.59 0.89
C TYR A 413 -13.40 -7.19 -0.31
N ARG A 414 -13.19 -7.85 -1.45
CA ARG A 414 -13.95 -7.61 -2.67
C ARG A 414 -14.42 -8.94 -3.23
N LEU A 415 -15.72 -9.07 -3.45
CA LEU A 415 -16.29 -10.22 -4.15
C LEU A 415 -15.97 -10.14 -5.65
N ARG A 416 -15.71 -11.30 -6.25
CA ARG A 416 -15.58 -11.43 -7.71
C ARG A 416 -16.97 -11.25 -8.33
N SER A 417 -17.02 -10.52 -9.44
CA SER A 417 -18.27 -10.33 -10.19
C SER A 417 -18.33 -11.19 -11.45
N LYS A 418 -17.19 -11.74 -11.90
CA LYS A 418 -17.10 -12.64 -13.05
C LYS A 418 -16.30 -13.90 -12.68
N SER A 419 -16.77 -15.07 -13.12
CA SER A 419 -16.00 -16.31 -13.03
C SER A 419 -14.78 -16.27 -13.96
N GLN A 420 -13.61 -16.69 -13.48
CA GLN A 420 -12.33 -16.53 -14.21
C GLN A 420 -12.09 -17.61 -15.30
N SER A 421 -13.02 -18.54 -15.49
CA SER A 421 -12.78 -19.77 -16.24
C SER A 421 -13.21 -19.68 -17.72
N GLU A 422 -12.41 -19.00 -18.54
CA GLU A 422 -12.38 -19.19 -20.02
C GLU A 422 -10.97 -19.58 -20.53
N ALA A 423 -9.99 -19.78 -19.64
CA ALA A 423 -8.61 -20.08 -20.00
C ALA A 423 -8.44 -21.56 -20.47
N GLY A 424 -9.00 -21.90 -21.63
CA GLY A 424 -8.63 -23.06 -22.46
C GLY A 424 -8.73 -24.47 -21.83
N LEU A 425 -9.21 -24.60 -20.61
CA LEU A 425 -9.37 -25.86 -19.89
C LEU A 425 -10.84 -26.27 -19.93
N THR A 426 -11.19 -27.16 -20.86
CA THR A 426 -12.53 -27.76 -20.97
C THR A 426 -12.85 -28.70 -19.81
N ASN A 427 -11.83 -29.17 -19.09
CA ASN A 427 -12.01 -29.91 -17.86
C ASN A 427 -11.96 -28.94 -16.68
N LYS A 428 -13.12 -28.73 -16.05
CA LYS A 428 -13.23 -28.23 -14.67
C LYS A 428 -12.44 -29.18 -13.77
N VAL A 429 -11.13 -28.98 -13.65
CA VAL A 429 -10.33 -29.68 -12.65
C VAL A 429 -10.74 -29.09 -11.31
N LYS A 430 -11.76 -29.71 -10.71
CA LYS A 430 -12.31 -29.47 -9.37
C LYS A 430 -11.28 -29.70 -8.23
N MET A 431 -9.98 -29.66 -8.49
CA MET A 431 -8.95 -29.92 -7.46
C MET A 431 -8.53 -28.68 -6.69
N TYR A 432 -8.83 -27.48 -7.21
CA TYR A 432 -8.90 -26.28 -6.40
C TYR A 432 -10.28 -25.69 -6.61
N GLU A 433 -11.22 -26.02 -5.71
CA GLU A 433 -12.30 -25.09 -5.43
C GLU A 433 -11.67 -23.70 -5.27
N GLU A 434 -12.23 -22.70 -5.94
CA GLU A 434 -11.90 -21.32 -5.64
C GLU A 434 -12.16 -21.14 -4.14
N GLN A 435 -11.10 -21.22 -3.31
CA GLN A 435 -11.22 -21.28 -1.85
C GLN A 435 -11.93 -20.05 -1.26
N SER A 436 -12.12 -19.00 -2.08
CA SER A 436 -12.86 -17.80 -1.73
C SER A 436 -13.50 -17.18 -2.97
N ASN A 437 -14.72 -16.67 -2.81
CA ASN A 437 -15.39 -15.78 -3.78
C ASN A 437 -14.73 -14.39 -3.88
N LEU A 438 -13.60 -14.17 -3.20
CA LEU A 438 -12.91 -12.90 -3.13
C LEU A 438 -11.89 -12.71 -4.26
N VAL A 439 -11.72 -11.46 -4.70
CA VAL A 439 -10.68 -11.03 -5.66
C VAL A 439 -9.29 -11.24 -5.07
N TYR A 440 -9.13 -10.92 -3.78
CA TYR A 440 -7.89 -11.10 -3.03
C TYR A 440 -8.02 -12.29 -2.08
N GLN A 441 -6.99 -13.12 -1.99
CA GLN A 441 -6.94 -14.21 -1.01
C GLN A 441 -6.52 -13.64 0.36
N VAL A 442 -7.50 -13.15 1.10
CA VAL A 442 -7.31 -12.47 2.38
C VAL A 442 -8.20 -13.06 3.47
N LYS A 443 -7.78 -12.90 4.72
CA LYS A 443 -8.50 -13.29 5.94
C LYS A 443 -9.08 -12.05 6.62
N PRO A 444 -10.23 -12.15 7.29
CA PRO A 444 -10.81 -11.05 8.06
C PRO A 444 -9.80 -10.50 9.09
N LEU A 445 -9.68 -9.18 9.14
CA LEU A 445 -8.85 -8.50 10.13
C LEU A 445 -9.56 -8.57 11.49
N PRO A 446 -8.84 -8.83 12.59
CA PRO A 446 -9.43 -8.79 13.92
C PRO A 446 -10.05 -7.43 14.26
N ASP A 447 -11.23 -7.43 14.90
CA ASP A 447 -11.97 -6.23 15.32
C ASP A 447 -11.10 -5.21 16.08
N GLN A 448 -10.14 -5.73 16.87
CA GLN A 448 -9.18 -4.98 17.67
C GLN A 448 -8.30 -4.03 16.84
N ILE A 449 -8.02 -4.33 15.57
CA ILE A 449 -7.19 -3.49 14.70
C ILE A 449 -7.98 -2.74 13.63
N LEU A 450 -9.26 -3.08 13.44
CA LEU A 450 -10.14 -2.37 12.49
C LEU A 450 -10.27 -0.88 12.81
N ASP A 451 -10.17 -0.49 14.09
CA ASP A 451 -10.24 0.92 14.52
C ASP A 451 -9.09 1.78 13.94
N TYR A 452 -7.98 1.16 13.52
CA TYR A 452 -6.85 1.83 12.89
C TYR A 452 -6.89 1.80 11.36
N VAL A 453 -7.79 0.99 10.78
CA VAL A 453 -7.89 0.82 9.33
C VAL A 453 -8.38 2.11 8.71
N TRP A 454 -7.63 2.53 7.70
CA TRP A 454 -7.91 3.71 6.94
C TRP A 454 -8.03 3.34 5.47
N ASP A 455 -9.18 3.66 4.88
CA ASP A 455 -9.43 3.47 3.46
C ASP A 455 -8.59 4.45 2.62
N TYR A 456 -7.60 3.91 1.91
CA TYR A 456 -6.79 4.61 0.92
C TYR A 456 -7.58 4.92 -0.36
N GLY A 457 -8.73 4.26 -0.53
CA GLY A 457 -9.63 4.39 -1.67
C GLY A 457 -9.16 3.64 -2.92
N VAL A 458 -9.94 3.80 -3.98
CA VAL A 458 -9.59 3.42 -5.35
C VAL A 458 -8.92 4.61 -6.03
N LEU A 459 -7.95 4.34 -6.90
CA LEU A 459 -7.31 5.39 -7.69
C LEU A 459 -8.35 6.05 -8.63
N ARG A 460 -8.75 7.29 -8.35
CA ARG A 460 -9.69 8.01 -9.22
C ARG A 460 -9.07 8.22 -10.59
N ALA A 461 -9.91 8.26 -11.63
CA ALA A 461 -9.47 8.45 -13.01
C ALA A 461 -8.57 9.69 -13.20
N LYS A 462 -8.90 10.81 -12.52
CA LYS A 462 -8.09 12.05 -12.57
C LYS A 462 -6.72 11.88 -11.90
N ASP A 463 -6.68 11.23 -10.74
CA ASP A 463 -5.44 11.00 -10.01
C ASP A 463 -4.58 9.96 -10.75
N GLU A 464 -5.18 8.89 -11.29
CA GLU A 464 -4.50 7.90 -12.12
C GLU A 464 -3.83 8.54 -13.33
N LEU A 465 -4.56 9.38 -14.07
CA LEU A 465 -4.00 10.12 -15.20
C LEU A 465 -2.80 10.96 -14.74
N LYS A 466 -2.93 11.67 -13.62
CA LYS A 466 -1.83 12.49 -13.07
C LYS A 466 -0.62 11.64 -12.67
N TYR A 467 -0.82 10.46 -12.08
CA TYR A 467 0.27 9.54 -11.78
C TYR A 467 0.96 9.06 -13.04
N ILE A 468 0.20 8.67 -14.07
CA ILE A 468 0.75 8.23 -15.36
C ILE A 468 1.58 9.35 -15.99
N GLU A 469 1.07 10.59 -16.01
CA GLU A 469 1.81 11.78 -16.49
C GLU A 469 3.17 11.89 -15.79
N ILE A 470 3.18 11.92 -14.46
CA ILE A 470 4.42 12.12 -13.70
C ILE A 470 5.37 10.94 -13.88
N MET A 471 4.86 9.70 -13.92
CA MET A 471 5.68 8.51 -14.15
C MET A 471 6.33 8.54 -15.54
N VAL A 472 5.56 8.86 -16.59
CA VAL A 472 6.08 8.97 -17.96
C VAL A 472 7.13 10.07 -18.05
N GLU A 473 6.85 11.26 -17.54
CA GLU A 473 7.76 12.41 -17.58
C GLU A 473 9.08 12.12 -16.86
N LYS A 474 9.01 11.69 -15.59
CA LYS A 474 10.20 11.47 -14.76
C LYS A 474 11.03 10.29 -15.24
N GLU A 475 10.38 9.20 -15.67
CA GLU A 475 11.10 7.97 -15.99
C GLU A 475 11.57 7.86 -17.43
N LEU A 476 10.81 8.37 -18.40
CA LEU A 476 11.19 8.33 -19.82
C LEU A 476 11.96 9.57 -20.25
N LYS A 477 11.90 10.69 -19.51
CA LYS A 477 12.58 11.94 -19.84
C LYS A 477 12.30 12.35 -21.29
N LYS A 478 13.32 12.42 -22.14
CA LYS A 478 13.20 12.74 -23.58
C LYS A 478 12.39 11.72 -24.39
N LEU A 479 12.28 10.49 -23.90
CA LEU A 479 11.43 9.46 -24.50
C LEU A 479 9.97 9.58 -24.06
N GLY A 480 9.63 10.45 -23.11
CA GLY A 480 8.26 10.68 -22.66
C GLY A 480 7.50 11.53 -23.67
N HIS A 481 6.25 11.17 -23.94
CA HIS A 481 5.38 11.93 -24.84
C HIS A 481 3.92 11.89 -24.33
N PRO A 482 3.14 12.98 -24.45
CA PRO A 482 1.73 13.01 -24.03
C PRO A 482 0.88 11.89 -24.64
N ALA A 483 1.13 11.53 -25.90
CA ALA A 483 0.48 10.38 -26.54
C ALA A 483 0.63 9.08 -25.73
N PHE A 484 1.78 8.82 -25.10
CA PHE A 484 1.99 7.60 -24.32
C PHE A 484 1.23 7.63 -23.00
N VAL A 485 1.09 8.80 -22.38
CA VAL A 485 0.23 8.99 -21.20
C VAL A 485 -1.21 8.60 -21.54
N GLU A 486 -1.74 9.12 -22.66
CA GLU A 486 -3.11 8.83 -23.10
C GLU A 486 -3.29 7.36 -23.47
N LEU A 487 -2.31 6.76 -24.16
CA LEU A 487 -2.31 5.33 -24.49
C LEU A 487 -2.34 4.44 -23.23
N LEU A 488 -1.53 4.74 -22.23
CA LEU A 488 -1.50 4.00 -20.97
C LEU A 488 -2.83 4.14 -20.23
N PHE A 489 -3.35 5.37 -20.11
CA PHE A 489 -4.62 5.63 -19.44
C PHE A 489 -5.80 4.93 -20.15
N ALA A 490 -5.86 5.01 -21.48
CA ALA A 490 -6.86 4.31 -22.27
C ALA A 490 -6.72 2.77 -22.17
N SER A 491 -5.49 2.25 -22.11
CA SER A 491 -5.24 0.82 -21.91
C SER A 491 -5.74 0.31 -20.57
N GLN A 492 -5.47 1.04 -19.48
CA GLN A 492 -5.99 0.72 -18.15
C GLN A 492 -7.53 0.66 -18.19
N LYS A 493 -8.17 1.68 -18.77
CA LYS A 493 -9.63 1.76 -18.92
C LYS A 493 -10.20 0.60 -19.75
N PHE A 494 -9.54 0.24 -20.84
CA PHE A 494 -9.96 -0.87 -21.70
C PHE A 494 -9.95 -2.20 -20.95
N ILE A 495 -8.85 -2.52 -20.24
CA ILE A 495 -8.75 -3.79 -19.51
C ILE A 495 -9.77 -3.86 -18.36
N ARG A 496 -10.00 -2.75 -17.64
CA ARG A 496 -11.05 -2.71 -16.59
C ARG A 496 -12.44 -2.98 -17.14
N LYS A 497 -12.75 -2.46 -18.35
CA LYS A 497 -14.03 -2.69 -19.03
C LYS A 497 -14.20 -4.16 -19.42
N VAL A 498 -13.15 -4.78 -19.95
CA VAL A 498 -13.20 -6.18 -20.42
C VAL A 498 -13.22 -7.16 -19.24
N LYS A 499 -12.30 -6.99 -18.29
CA LYS A 499 -12.12 -7.88 -17.13
C LYS A 499 -12.92 -7.35 -15.95
N GLU A 500 -12.22 -6.94 -14.89
CA GLU A 500 -12.80 -6.39 -13.66
C GLU A 500 -12.09 -5.06 -13.29
N PRO A 501 -12.71 -4.18 -12.48
CA PRO A 501 -12.13 -2.88 -12.11
C PRO A 501 -10.72 -2.95 -11.50
N TYR A 502 -10.38 -4.04 -10.82
CA TYR A 502 -9.11 -4.24 -10.08
C TYR A 502 -8.06 -5.03 -10.88
N SER A 503 -8.32 -5.30 -12.16
CA SER A 503 -7.45 -6.13 -13.00
C SER A 503 -6.16 -5.43 -13.48
N VAL A 504 -6.04 -4.12 -13.24
CA VAL A 504 -4.89 -3.31 -13.60
C VAL A 504 -4.55 -2.29 -12.53
N SER A 505 -3.28 -1.92 -12.43
CA SER A 505 -2.74 -0.98 -11.43
C SER A 505 -1.60 -0.13 -11.99
N LEU A 506 -1.01 0.73 -11.16
CA LEU A 506 0.19 1.49 -11.54
C LEU A 506 1.42 0.59 -11.75
N ARG A 507 1.37 -0.68 -11.30
CA ARG A 507 2.41 -1.68 -11.62
C ARG A 507 2.45 -1.99 -13.12
N ASP A 508 1.29 -2.02 -13.80
CA ASP A 508 1.23 -2.22 -15.25
C ASP A 508 1.81 -1.02 -16.01
N VAL A 509 1.52 0.21 -15.53
CA VAL A 509 2.11 1.45 -16.07
C VAL A 509 3.64 1.43 -15.97
N LYS A 510 4.17 1.08 -14.79
CA LYS A 510 5.62 0.94 -14.55
C LYS A 510 6.25 -0.13 -15.44
N ARG A 511 5.55 -1.25 -15.64
CA ARG A 511 5.97 -2.33 -16.54
C ARG A 511 6.04 -1.86 -17.99
N ALA A 512 5.02 -1.17 -18.48
CA ALA A 512 5.00 -0.60 -19.83
C ALA A 512 6.13 0.42 -20.04
N ILE A 513 6.38 1.31 -19.07
CA ILE A 513 7.53 2.25 -19.11
C ILE A 513 8.87 1.50 -19.19
N THR A 514 9.02 0.43 -18.42
CA THR A 514 10.23 -0.43 -18.45
C THR A 514 10.42 -1.07 -19.82
N LEU A 515 9.33 -1.59 -20.40
CA LEU A 515 9.33 -2.19 -21.74
C LEU A 515 9.62 -1.16 -22.84
N VAL A 516 9.14 0.08 -22.72
CA VAL A 516 9.48 1.15 -23.68
C VAL A 516 10.98 1.40 -23.70
N LYS A 517 11.62 1.55 -22.53
CA LYS A 517 13.08 1.74 -22.43
C LYS A 517 13.83 0.57 -23.07
N PHE A 518 13.38 -0.66 -22.79
CA PHE A 518 13.95 -1.88 -23.35
C PHE A 518 13.82 -1.91 -24.87
N PHE A 519 12.61 -1.75 -25.42
CA PHE A 519 12.37 -1.81 -26.85
C PHE A 519 13.04 -0.67 -27.60
N TYR A 520 13.03 0.56 -27.07
CA TYR A 520 13.70 1.69 -27.68
C TYR A 520 15.20 1.40 -27.85
N ASN A 521 15.88 1.04 -26.75
CA ASN A 521 17.31 0.72 -26.77
C ASN A 521 17.63 -0.49 -27.66
N SER A 522 16.79 -1.52 -27.60
CA SER A 522 16.91 -2.71 -28.43
C SER A 522 16.80 -2.39 -29.92
N LEU A 523 15.82 -1.59 -30.33
CA LEU A 523 15.56 -1.24 -31.73
C LEU A 523 16.63 -0.31 -32.29
N GLU A 524 17.15 0.64 -31.51
CA GLU A 524 18.27 1.50 -31.94
C GLU A 524 19.55 0.70 -32.21
N ASN A 525 19.81 -0.34 -31.41
CA ASN A 525 21.06 -1.08 -31.43
C ASN A 525 20.97 -2.45 -32.14
N ARG A 526 19.96 -2.64 -32.99
CA ARG A 526 19.67 -3.94 -33.61
C ARG A 526 20.44 -4.15 -34.92
N PRO A 527 21.40 -5.10 -34.98
CA PRO A 527 22.12 -5.39 -36.20
C PRO A 527 21.28 -6.21 -37.19
N PRO A 528 21.55 -6.12 -38.49
CA PRO A 528 20.89 -6.94 -39.50
C PRO A 528 21.30 -8.41 -39.35
N TYR A 529 20.34 -9.33 -39.39
CA TYR A 529 20.61 -10.78 -39.34
C TYR A 529 20.91 -11.38 -40.72
N LYS A 530 20.53 -10.71 -41.81
CA LYS A 530 20.86 -11.05 -43.21
C LYS A 530 21.27 -9.79 -43.99
N LYS A 531 22.11 -9.96 -45.02
CA LYS A 531 22.55 -8.85 -45.88
C LYS A 531 21.33 -8.17 -46.53
N GLY A 532 21.25 -6.84 -46.44
CA GLY A 532 20.14 -6.05 -46.99
C GLY A 532 18.89 -5.97 -46.10
N HIS A 533 18.80 -6.76 -45.02
CA HIS A 533 17.70 -6.64 -44.06
C HIS A 533 17.93 -5.41 -43.17
N LYS A 534 16.96 -4.50 -43.07
CA LYS A 534 17.00 -3.34 -42.16
C LYS A 534 15.78 -3.38 -41.24
N TYR A 535 16.03 -3.47 -39.94
CA TYR A 535 14.98 -3.51 -38.93
C TYR A 535 15.35 -2.69 -37.69
N PRO A 536 14.47 -1.79 -37.22
CA PRO A 536 13.20 -1.41 -37.85
C PRO A 536 13.41 -0.68 -39.18
N GLN A 537 12.39 -0.65 -40.04
CA GLN A 537 12.42 0.17 -41.26
C GLN A 537 12.59 1.64 -40.88
N SER A 538 13.45 2.38 -41.60
CA SER A 538 13.64 3.81 -41.35
C SER A 538 12.43 4.62 -41.81
N GLY A 539 12.07 5.64 -41.04
CA GLY A 539 10.95 6.54 -41.33
C GLY A 539 9.82 6.36 -40.33
N ASN A 540 8.58 6.36 -40.83
CA ASN A 540 7.37 6.23 -40.02
C ASN A 540 6.86 4.78 -40.02
N PRO A 541 6.45 4.21 -38.86
CA PRO A 541 6.58 4.76 -37.51
C PRO A 541 8.02 4.90 -37.01
N THR A 542 8.27 5.96 -36.23
CA THR A 542 9.53 6.19 -35.53
C THR A 542 9.83 5.07 -34.52
N THR A 543 11.11 4.92 -34.15
CA THR A 543 11.54 3.97 -33.11
C THR A 543 10.78 4.15 -31.80
N THR A 544 10.54 5.39 -31.38
CA THR A 544 9.74 5.72 -30.19
C THR A 544 8.32 5.17 -30.31
N THR A 545 7.62 5.45 -31.40
CA THR A 545 6.26 4.93 -31.62
C THR A 545 6.21 3.41 -31.67
N ARG A 546 7.19 2.76 -32.30
CA ARG A 546 7.32 1.30 -32.31
C ARG A 546 7.52 0.75 -30.90
N SER A 547 8.36 1.40 -30.08
CA SER A 547 8.59 0.98 -28.69
C SER A 547 7.33 1.09 -27.83
N TYR A 548 6.49 2.12 -28.04
CA TYR A 548 5.19 2.23 -27.37
C TYR A 548 4.25 1.09 -27.76
N VAL A 549 4.10 0.82 -29.06
CA VAL A 549 3.25 -0.27 -29.56
C VAL A 549 3.68 -1.62 -28.99
N LEU A 550 4.99 -1.90 -29.00
CA LEU A 550 5.53 -3.16 -28.47
C LEU A 550 5.33 -3.27 -26.95
N ALA A 551 5.58 -2.21 -26.19
CA ALA A 551 5.35 -2.19 -24.75
C ALA A 551 3.87 -2.43 -24.38
N LEU A 552 2.94 -1.75 -25.07
CA LEU A 552 1.51 -1.95 -24.89
C LEU A 552 1.08 -3.37 -25.29
N SER A 553 1.70 -3.92 -26.34
CA SER A 553 1.38 -5.27 -26.80
C SER A 553 1.66 -6.33 -25.73
N LEU A 554 2.80 -6.23 -25.05
CA LEU A 554 3.19 -7.16 -23.99
C LEU A 554 2.47 -6.89 -22.67
N CYS A 555 2.17 -5.63 -22.36
CA CYS A 555 1.61 -5.25 -21.06
C CYS A 555 0.08 -5.42 -20.98
N TYR A 556 -0.62 -5.21 -22.09
CA TYR A 556 -2.09 -5.16 -22.12
C TYR A 556 -2.71 -6.06 -23.18
N HIS A 557 -2.25 -5.98 -24.43
CA HIS A 557 -2.87 -6.68 -25.56
C HIS A 557 -2.78 -8.21 -25.45
N SER A 558 -1.61 -8.74 -25.09
CA SER A 558 -1.37 -10.19 -24.92
C SER A 558 -2.25 -10.82 -23.84
N ARG A 559 -2.69 -10.02 -22.85
CA ARG A 559 -3.57 -10.45 -21.75
C ARG A 559 -5.01 -10.71 -22.19
N LEU A 560 -5.38 -10.29 -23.41
CA LEU A 560 -6.69 -10.52 -24.01
C LEU A 560 -6.66 -11.87 -24.73
N TYR A 561 -7.54 -12.79 -24.33
CA TYR A 561 -7.67 -14.09 -24.98
C TYR A 561 -8.44 -13.99 -26.30
N ASP A 562 -9.54 -13.21 -26.30
CA ASP A 562 -10.40 -13.04 -27.47
C ASP A 562 -9.75 -12.16 -28.56
N GLN A 563 -9.77 -12.66 -29.80
CA GLN A 563 -9.14 -12.00 -30.95
C GLN A 563 -9.90 -10.75 -31.43
N ASN A 564 -11.21 -10.67 -31.23
CA ASN A 564 -12.00 -9.48 -31.53
C ASN A 564 -11.68 -8.36 -30.54
N LEU A 565 -11.52 -8.67 -29.25
CA LEU A 565 -11.05 -7.73 -28.24
C LEU A 565 -9.63 -7.26 -28.52
N ARG A 566 -8.72 -8.17 -28.93
CA ARG A 566 -7.38 -7.81 -29.41
C ARG A 566 -7.46 -6.80 -30.57
N LYS A 567 -8.35 -7.02 -31.55
CA LYS A 567 -8.56 -6.12 -32.68
C LYS A 567 -9.13 -4.77 -32.24
N GLN A 568 -10.12 -4.78 -31.35
CA GLN A 568 -10.72 -3.55 -30.81
C GLN A 568 -9.69 -2.71 -30.05
N TYR A 569 -8.87 -3.35 -29.20
CA TYR A 569 -7.79 -2.68 -28.48
C TYR A 569 -6.83 -1.97 -29.45
N ARG A 570 -6.38 -2.66 -30.50
CA ARG A 570 -5.51 -2.06 -31.53
C ARG A 570 -6.17 -0.90 -32.27
N ARG A 571 -7.47 -0.95 -32.52
CA ARG A 571 -8.23 0.17 -33.13
C ARG A 571 -8.22 1.39 -32.21
N GLU A 572 -8.58 1.22 -30.94
CA GLU A 572 -8.65 2.31 -29.97
C GLU A 572 -7.27 2.95 -29.74
N MET A 573 -6.22 2.14 -29.53
CA MET A 573 -4.86 2.66 -29.38
C MET A 573 -4.34 3.32 -30.67
N GLY A 574 -4.68 2.77 -31.84
CA GLY A 574 -4.33 3.35 -33.14
C GLY A 574 -4.97 4.72 -33.38
N GLN A 575 -6.24 4.89 -32.99
CA GLN A 575 -6.93 6.19 -33.07
C GLN A 575 -6.24 7.26 -32.22
N ILE A 576 -5.80 6.91 -31.00
CA ILE A 576 -5.01 7.81 -30.16
C ILE A 576 -3.69 8.17 -30.84
N LEU A 577 -2.94 7.20 -31.38
CA LEU A 577 -1.70 7.51 -32.09
C LEU A 577 -1.93 8.45 -33.31
N GLN A 578 -3.02 8.25 -34.05
CA GLN A 578 -3.39 9.09 -35.18
C GLN A 578 -3.68 10.54 -34.79
N SER A 579 -4.32 10.79 -33.63
CA SER A 579 -4.59 12.16 -33.15
C SER A 579 -3.28 12.92 -32.86
N TYR A 580 -2.22 12.22 -32.48
CA TYR A 580 -0.86 12.77 -32.33
C TYR A 580 -0.01 12.70 -33.60
N LYS A 581 -0.64 12.60 -34.79
CA LYS A 581 0.02 12.55 -36.10
C LYS A 581 0.98 11.36 -36.30
N ALA A 582 0.89 10.32 -35.47
CA ALA A 582 1.51 9.03 -35.75
C ALA A 582 0.54 8.22 -36.61
N TYR A 583 0.85 8.02 -37.89
CA TYR A 583 -0.01 7.32 -38.87
C TYR A 583 -0.10 5.81 -38.60
N ILE A 584 -0.61 5.41 -37.43
CA ILE A 584 -0.70 4.02 -36.96
C ILE A 584 -2.16 3.64 -36.80
N GLY A 585 -2.72 3.01 -37.84
CA GLY A 585 -4.00 2.31 -37.74
C GLY A 585 -3.85 0.90 -37.16
N GLU A 586 -4.98 0.20 -37.00
CA GLU A 586 -5.01 -1.15 -36.45
C GLU A 586 -4.08 -2.14 -37.18
N ASN A 587 -4.09 -2.13 -38.52
CA ASN A 587 -3.23 -2.97 -39.34
C ASN A 587 -1.74 -2.70 -39.11
N MET A 588 -1.37 -1.42 -38.98
CA MET A 588 0.03 -1.05 -38.72
C MET A 588 0.44 -1.45 -37.30
N PHE A 589 -0.45 -1.33 -36.32
CA PHE A 589 -0.21 -1.81 -34.96
C PHE A 589 0.09 -3.32 -34.94
N ALA A 590 -0.76 -4.11 -35.62
CA ALA A 590 -0.55 -5.55 -35.76
C ALA A 590 0.76 -5.88 -36.51
N LYS A 591 1.06 -5.12 -37.57
CA LYS A 591 2.28 -5.28 -38.36
C LYS A 591 3.54 -5.05 -37.52
N ILE A 592 3.59 -4.01 -36.68
CA ILE A 592 4.74 -3.73 -35.81
C ILE A 592 5.01 -4.91 -34.87
N ILE A 593 3.96 -5.46 -34.25
CA ILE A 593 4.07 -6.63 -33.36
C ILE A 593 4.63 -7.83 -34.15
N ARG A 594 4.04 -8.09 -35.32
CA ARG A 594 4.42 -9.24 -36.14
C ARG A 594 5.87 -9.15 -36.64
N GLU A 595 6.30 -7.98 -37.09
CA GLU A 595 7.68 -7.76 -37.53
C GLU A 595 8.69 -7.99 -36.40
N GLU A 596 8.36 -7.55 -35.17
CA GLU A 596 9.22 -7.80 -34.00
C GLU A 596 9.31 -9.29 -33.65
N GLN A 597 8.17 -9.98 -33.66
CA GLN A 597 8.11 -11.43 -33.42
C GLN A 597 8.94 -12.21 -34.45
N GLU A 598 8.78 -11.86 -35.73
CA GLU A 598 9.51 -12.52 -36.82
C GLU A 598 11.00 -12.20 -36.78
N ASP A 599 11.42 -10.97 -36.44
CA ASP A 599 12.84 -10.62 -36.33
C ASP A 599 13.55 -11.47 -35.25
N TYR A 600 12.92 -11.72 -34.10
CA TYR A 600 13.50 -12.61 -33.08
C TYR A 600 13.61 -14.06 -33.57
N ILE A 601 12.54 -14.62 -34.14
CA ILE A 601 12.56 -16.01 -34.59
C ILE A 601 13.53 -16.24 -35.75
N ASN A 602 13.63 -15.29 -36.68
CA ASN A 602 14.52 -15.40 -37.84
C ASN A 602 16.01 -15.34 -37.48
N ARG A 603 16.35 -14.90 -36.26
CA ARG A 603 17.71 -14.94 -35.69
C ARG A 603 18.03 -16.28 -35.01
N MET A 604 17.02 -17.07 -34.68
CA MET A 604 17.19 -18.33 -33.97
C MET A 604 17.50 -19.49 -34.92
N LYS A 605 18.31 -20.43 -34.45
CA LYS A 605 18.40 -21.77 -35.04
C LYS A 605 17.21 -22.59 -34.55
N CYS A 606 16.20 -22.72 -35.40
CA CYS A 606 15.02 -23.55 -35.13
C CYS A 606 15.24 -24.99 -35.58
N PRO A 607 14.68 -25.99 -34.87
CA PRO A 607 14.66 -27.37 -35.36
C PRO A 607 14.01 -27.50 -36.75
N PRO A 608 14.39 -28.50 -37.56
CA PRO A 608 13.73 -28.78 -38.83
C PRO A 608 12.22 -28.92 -38.66
N ASN A 609 11.44 -28.44 -39.63
CA ASN A 609 9.97 -28.51 -39.64
C ASN A 609 9.28 -27.74 -38.49
N THR A 610 9.95 -26.76 -37.88
CA THR A 610 9.29 -25.88 -36.90
C THR A 610 8.27 -24.98 -37.57
N ALA A 611 7.00 -25.07 -37.16
CA ALA A 611 5.95 -24.18 -37.61
C ALA A 611 5.99 -22.85 -36.84
N ASN A 612 6.25 -21.74 -37.55
CA ASN A 612 6.24 -20.38 -36.99
C ASN A 612 4.80 -19.84 -36.84
N ASN A 613 3.99 -20.51 -36.04
CA ASN A 613 2.62 -20.09 -35.74
C ASN A 613 2.59 -18.87 -34.78
N GLU A 614 1.44 -18.20 -34.69
CA GLU A 614 1.23 -17.03 -33.83
C GLU A 614 1.60 -17.31 -32.37
N ALA A 615 1.21 -18.48 -31.84
CA ALA A 615 1.49 -18.86 -30.45
C ALA A 615 2.99 -18.99 -30.16
N LEU A 616 3.77 -19.63 -31.04
CA LEU A 616 5.22 -19.76 -30.88
C LEU A 616 5.88 -18.38 -30.93
N LEU A 617 5.50 -17.56 -31.91
CA LEU A 617 6.03 -16.23 -32.12
C LEU A 617 5.75 -15.28 -30.94
N GLU A 618 4.52 -15.30 -30.42
CA GLU A 618 4.13 -14.55 -29.22
C GLU A 618 4.90 -15.05 -27.99
N ASN A 619 4.93 -16.36 -27.74
CA ASN A 619 5.64 -16.92 -26.59
C ASN A 619 7.14 -16.58 -26.60
N VAL A 620 7.81 -16.70 -27.75
CA VAL A 620 9.24 -16.38 -27.87
C VAL A 620 9.50 -14.89 -27.57
N LEU A 621 8.74 -13.98 -28.19
CA LEU A 621 8.88 -12.54 -27.94
C LEU A 621 8.64 -12.19 -26.48
N VAL A 622 7.51 -12.64 -25.92
CA VAL A 622 7.09 -12.32 -24.55
C VAL A 622 8.11 -12.87 -23.55
N MET A 623 8.54 -14.13 -23.69
CA MET A 623 9.54 -14.73 -22.79
C MET A 623 10.87 -13.97 -22.85
N ILE A 624 11.40 -13.66 -24.04
CA ILE A 624 12.67 -12.94 -24.15
C ILE A 624 12.58 -11.55 -23.50
N ALA A 625 11.55 -10.78 -23.86
CA ALA A 625 11.37 -9.45 -23.30
C ALA A 625 11.22 -9.49 -21.77
N CYS A 626 10.41 -10.42 -21.25
CA CYS A 626 10.22 -10.60 -19.81
C CYS A 626 11.50 -11.04 -19.09
N ILE A 627 12.27 -11.99 -19.63
CA ILE A 627 13.54 -12.42 -19.03
C ILE A 627 14.54 -11.26 -19.00
N LEU A 628 14.73 -10.57 -20.13
CA LEU A 628 15.70 -9.48 -20.25
C LEU A 628 15.34 -8.25 -19.40
N THR A 629 14.04 -8.04 -19.12
CA THR A 629 13.55 -6.97 -18.24
C THR A 629 13.28 -7.43 -16.82
N ARG A 630 13.53 -8.72 -16.51
CA ARG A 630 13.22 -9.37 -15.23
C ARG A 630 11.76 -9.23 -14.80
N ILE A 631 10.83 -9.14 -15.75
CA ILE A 631 9.39 -9.15 -15.45
C ILE A 631 8.96 -10.61 -15.27
N PRO A 632 8.35 -10.99 -14.12
CA PRO A 632 7.79 -12.32 -13.95
C PRO A 632 6.72 -12.60 -15.00
N LEU A 633 6.82 -13.76 -15.64
CA LEU A 633 5.91 -14.15 -16.72
C LEU A 633 5.13 -15.39 -16.35
N PHE A 634 3.83 -15.30 -16.61
CA PHE A 634 2.85 -16.36 -16.44
C PHE A 634 2.33 -16.75 -17.83
N LEU A 635 2.66 -17.95 -18.33
CA LEU A 635 2.12 -18.48 -19.59
C LEU A 635 1.13 -19.63 -19.35
N ILE A 636 -0.15 -19.34 -19.60
CA ILE A 636 -1.28 -20.29 -19.48
C ILE A 636 -1.74 -20.69 -20.88
N GLY A 637 -2.05 -21.96 -21.09
CA GLY A 637 -2.67 -22.44 -22.34
C GLY A 637 -2.82 -23.97 -22.35
N ALA A 638 -3.50 -24.54 -23.35
CA ALA A 638 -3.60 -25.99 -23.47
C ALA A 638 -2.23 -26.66 -23.75
N SER A 639 -2.15 -27.98 -23.57
CA SER A 639 -1.04 -28.78 -24.10
C SER A 639 -0.89 -28.55 -25.61
N GLY A 640 0.35 -28.41 -26.09
CA GLY A 640 0.62 -28.15 -27.52
C GLY A 640 0.61 -26.66 -27.93
N SER A 641 0.41 -25.72 -27.00
CA SER A 641 0.45 -24.27 -27.29
C SER A 641 1.87 -23.69 -27.46
N SER A 642 2.83 -24.48 -27.96
CA SER A 642 4.23 -24.09 -28.24
C SER A 642 5.06 -23.56 -27.05
N LYS A 643 4.61 -23.74 -25.80
CA LYS A 643 5.31 -23.24 -24.60
C LYS A 643 6.69 -23.88 -24.40
N SER A 644 6.74 -25.21 -24.28
CA SER A 644 8.00 -25.94 -24.06
C SER A 644 8.96 -25.79 -25.23
N LEU A 645 8.45 -25.62 -26.45
CA LEU A 645 9.26 -25.34 -27.63
C LEU A 645 9.91 -23.96 -27.54
N ALA A 646 9.17 -22.92 -27.14
CA ALA A 646 9.71 -21.58 -26.95
C ALA A 646 10.86 -21.57 -25.91
N ILE A 647 10.71 -22.28 -24.80
CA ILE A 647 11.76 -22.44 -23.77
C ILE A 647 13.02 -23.07 -24.38
N ARG A 648 12.87 -24.16 -25.14
CA ARG A 648 13.99 -24.84 -25.80
C ARG A 648 14.71 -23.93 -26.79
N LEU A 649 13.96 -23.14 -27.57
CA LEU A 649 14.54 -22.17 -28.50
C LEU A 649 15.34 -21.10 -27.76
N ILE A 650 14.81 -20.55 -26.67
CA ILE A 650 15.49 -19.54 -25.87
C ILE A 650 16.78 -20.10 -25.27
N SER A 651 16.69 -21.26 -24.60
CA SER A 651 17.85 -21.90 -23.95
C SER A 651 18.98 -22.24 -24.94
N SER A 652 18.62 -22.67 -26.15
CA SER A 652 19.62 -23.04 -27.18
C SER A 652 20.21 -21.86 -27.94
N ASN A 653 19.52 -20.71 -28.01
CA ASN A 653 19.94 -19.56 -28.82
C ASN A 653 20.46 -18.37 -28.03
N LEU A 654 20.01 -18.15 -26.79
CA LEU A 654 20.43 -17.03 -25.93
C LEU A 654 21.53 -17.48 -24.94
N ARG A 655 22.72 -17.73 -25.50
CA ARG A 655 23.89 -18.28 -24.77
C ARG A 655 24.98 -17.24 -24.49
N GLY A 656 24.63 -15.95 -24.47
CA GLY A 656 25.61 -14.87 -24.32
C GLY A 656 26.59 -14.86 -25.49
N SER A 657 27.89 -14.69 -25.22
CA SER A 657 28.97 -14.67 -26.21
C SER A 657 28.99 -15.88 -27.15
N ASP A 658 28.48 -17.03 -26.69
CA ASP A 658 28.43 -18.30 -27.44
C ASP A 658 27.21 -18.40 -28.38
N SER A 659 26.37 -17.37 -28.44
CA SER A 659 25.22 -17.34 -29.33
C SER A 659 25.64 -17.31 -30.80
N ASN A 660 24.83 -17.89 -31.69
CA ASN A 660 25.14 -17.91 -33.11
C ASN A 660 24.90 -16.55 -33.79
N ASP A 661 23.85 -15.84 -33.37
CA ASP A 661 23.46 -14.55 -33.94
C ASP A 661 24.23 -13.38 -33.29
N LYS A 662 24.57 -12.37 -34.11
CA LYS A 662 25.36 -11.20 -33.67
C LYS A 662 24.66 -10.35 -32.63
N TYR A 663 23.33 -10.27 -32.66
CA TYR A 663 22.56 -9.55 -31.66
C TYR A 663 22.50 -10.33 -30.35
N PHE A 664 22.20 -11.63 -30.40
CA PHE A 664 22.14 -12.47 -29.20
C PHE A 664 23.47 -12.59 -28.46
N ARG A 665 24.61 -12.45 -29.16
CA ARG A 665 25.94 -12.35 -28.51
C ARG A 665 26.10 -11.15 -27.58
N LYS A 666 25.33 -10.07 -27.80
CA LYS A 666 25.35 -8.87 -26.96
C LYS A 666 24.38 -8.96 -25.77
N LEU A 667 23.50 -9.97 -25.76
CA LEU A 667 22.55 -10.19 -24.69
C LEU A 667 23.16 -11.09 -23.61
N PRO A 668 22.65 -11.04 -22.36
CA PRO A 668 23.05 -11.97 -21.32
C PRO A 668 22.79 -13.43 -21.69
N GLN A 669 23.63 -14.32 -21.15
CA GLN A 669 23.35 -15.75 -21.17
C GLN A 669 22.17 -16.06 -20.25
N ILE A 670 21.22 -16.84 -20.74
CA ILE A 670 20.07 -17.27 -19.94
C ILE A 670 20.36 -18.65 -19.35
N TYR A 671 20.30 -18.76 -18.03
CA TYR A 671 20.45 -20.02 -17.31
C TYR A 671 19.13 -20.44 -16.67
N LEU A 672 18.49 -21.46 -17.24
CA LEU A 672 17.20 -21.95 -16.77
C LEU A 672 17.38 -23.00 -15.68
N ILE A 673 16.66 -22.84 -14.57
CA ILE A 673 16.61 -23.78 -13.45
C ILE A 673 15.19 -24.31 -13.34
N PRO A 674 14.91 -25.49 -13.94
CA PRO A 674 13.59 -26.08 -13.88
C PRO A 674 13.28 -26.62 -12.49
N HIS A 675 12.04 -26.40 -12.06
CA HIS A 675 11.42 -27.08 -10.93
C HIS A 675 10.05 -27.55 -11.37
N GLN A 676 9.85 -28.87 -11.32
CA GLN A 676 8.58 -29.48 -11.66
C GLN A 676 7.72 -29.55 -10.39
N GLY A 677 6.60 -28.84 -10.40
CA GLY A 677 5.66 -28.85 -9.29
C GLY A 677 4.84 -30.15 -9.26
N SER A 678 4.48 -30.57 -8.06
CA SER A 678 3.59 -31.70 -7.77
C SER A 678 2.64 -31.33 -6.62
N SER A 679 1.61 -32.14 -6.36
CA SER A 679 0.74 -31.95 -5.19
C SER A 679 1.48 -32.06 -3.84
N SER A 680 2.68 -32.65 -3.83
CA SER A 680 3.56 -32.75 -2.67
C SER A 680 4.62 -31.64 -2.58
N SER A 681 4.61 -30.66 -3.49
CA SER A 681 5.59 -29.57 -3.46
C SER A 681 5.41 -28.69 -2.22
N THR A 682 6.48 -28.49 -1.45
CA THR A 682 6.51 -27.63 -0.26
C THR A 682 7.09 -26.25 -0.58
N SER A 683 6.76 -25.24 0.24
CA SER A 683 7.36 -23.90 0.17
C SER A 683 8.90 -23.96 0.26
N ASP A 684 9.44 -24.81 1.13
CA ASP A 684 10.89 -25.00 1.29
C ASP A 684 11.58 -25.50 0.01
N GLY A 685 10.90 -26.38 -0.74
CA GLY A 685 11.39 -26.85 -2.03
C GLY A 685 11.54 -25.72 -3.04
N ILE A 686 10.58 -24.79 -3.06
CA ILE A 686 10.61 -23.60 -3.93
C ILE A 686 11.73 -22.65 -3.48
N ILE A 687 11.85 -22.38 -2.17
CA ILE A 687 12.90 -21.51 -1.60
C ILE A 687 14.29 -22.01 -2.02
N LYS A 688 14.58 -23.30 -1.89
CA LYS A 688 15.87 -23.90 -2.31
C LYS A 688 16.18 -23.70 -3.79
N VAL A 689 15.16 -23.70 -4.67
CA VAL A 689 15.34 -23.46 -6.10
C VAL A 689 15.69 -21.99 -6.36
N PHE A 690 15.05 -21.06 -5.67
CA PHE A 690 15.39 -19.64 -5.73
C PHE A 690 16.78 -19.35 -5.16
N ASP A 691 17.18 -19.99 -4.05
CA ASP A 691 18.53 -19.89 -3.52
C ASP A 691 19.59 -20.35 -4.52
N LYS A 692 19.31 -21.47 -5.21
CA LYS A 692 20.16 -21.94 -6.31
C LYS A 692 20.26 -20.90 -7.41
N ALA A 693 19.13 -20.30 -7.83
CA ALA A 693 19.11 -19.25 -8.84
C ALA A 693 19.92 -18.02 -8.43
N ASN A 694 19.78 -17.58 -7.17
CA ASN A 694 20.53 -16.45 -6.61
C ASN A 694 22.05 -16.73 -6.60
N LYS A 695 22.48 -17.91 -6.15
CA LYS A 695 23.90 -18.32 -6.19
C LYS A 695 24.48 -18.33 -7.60
N TYR A 696 23.72 -18.80 -8.60
CA TYR A 696 24.16 -18.70 -10.00
C TYR A 696 24.15 -17.27 -10.51
N GLN A 697 23.24 -16.43 -10.04
CA GLN A 697 23.19 -15.02 -10.45
C GLN A 697 24.43 -14.25 -9.96
N GLU A 698 25.00 -14.64 -8.81
CA GLU A 698 26.25 -14.08 -8.27
C GLU A 698 27.47 -14.35 -9.15
N THR A 699 27.44 -15.37 -10.03
CA THR A 699 28.54 -15.62 -10.97
C THR A 699 28.55 -14.66 -12.16
N THR A 700 27.55 -13.78 -12.28
CA THR A 700 27.46 -12.79 -13.36
C THR A 700 28.62 -11.80 -13.29
N SER A 701 29.18 -11.43 -14.44
CA SER A 701 30.20 -10.39 -14.55
C SER A 701 29.92 -9.47 -15.73
N ASN A 702 30.56 -8.30 -15.78
CA ASN A 702 30.43 -7.39 -16.92
C ASN A 702 30.92 -8.02 -18.24
N GLN A 703 31.88 -8.95 -18.17
CA GLN A 703 32.40 -9.67 -19.34
C GLN A 703 31.48 -10.82 -19.77
N TYR A 704 30.84 -11.49 -18.80
CA TYR A 704 29.95 -12.63 -19.01
C TYR A 704 28.65 -12.41 -18.23
N PRO A 705 27.73 -11.56 -18.74
CA PRO A 705 26.48 -11.30 -18.06
C PRO A 705 25.57 -12.53 -18.12
N VAL A 706 25.05 -12.94 -16.97
CA VAL A 706 24.13 -14.07 -16.80
C VAL A 706 22.80 -13.61 -16.21
N ILE A 707 21.70 -14.20 -16.66
CA ILE A 707 20.39 -14.10 -16.02
C ILE A 707 19.95 -15.51 -15.61
N SER A 708 19.87 -15.74 -14.30
CA SER A 708 19.30 -16.97 -13.75
C SER A 708 17.78 -16.88 -13.74
N VAL A 709 17.14 -17.91 -14.29
CA VAL A 709 15.69 -17.99 -14.43
C VAL A 709 15.18 -19.24 -13.75
N VAL A 710 14.35 -19.09 -12.73
CA VAL A 710 13.56 -20.19 -12.17
C VAL A 710 12.38 -20.46 -13.08
N LEU A 711 12.29 -21.70 -13.53
CA LEU A 711 11.23 -22.19 -14.40
C LEU A 711 10.34 -23.15 -13.61
N LEU A 712 9.16 -22.70 -13.20
CA LEU A 712 8.20 -23.57 -12.53
C LEU A 712 7.29 -24.18 -13.59
N ASP A 713 7.37 -25.49 -13.78
CA ASP A 713 6.53 -26.25 -14.69
C ASP A 713 5.58 -27.15 -13.90
N ASN A 714 4.29 -26.95 -14.07
CA ASN A 714 3.27 -27.78 -13.46
C ASN A 714 2.54 -28.55 -14.56
N GLY A 715 2.94 -29.82 -14.74
CA GLY A 715 2.39 -30.71 -15.78
C GLY A 715 0.86 -30.86 -15.72
N ASN A 716 0.27 -30.71 -14.53
CA ASN A 716 -1.18 -30.81 -14.31
C ASN A 716 -1.96 -29.53 -14.65
N PHE A 717 -1.31 -28.37 -14.72
CA PHE A 717 -1.99 -27.06 -14.85
C PHE A 717 -1.60 -26.32 -16.14
N HIS A 718 -0.79 -26.95 -17.00
CA HIS A 718 -0.29 -26.40 -18.26
C HIS A 718 0.19 -24.96 -18.15
N PHE A 719 0.91 -24.66 -17.07
CA PHE A 719 1.30 -23.31 -16.71
C PHE A 719 2.80 -23.22 -16.48
N LEU A 720 3.41 -22.18 -17.01
CA LEU A 720 4.85 -21.92 -16.90
C LEU A 720 5.09 -20.57 -16.21
N MET A 721 5.84 -20.60 -15.11
CA MET A 721 6.32 -19.38 -14.45
C MET A 721 7.80 -19.18 -14.73
N ILE A 722 8.14 -17.95 -15.09
CA ILE A 722 9.51 -17.49 -15.28
C ILE A 722 9.76 -16.41 -14.24
N PHE A 723 10.68 -16.66 -13.31
CA PHE A 723 11.18 -15.69 -12.35
C PHE A 723 12.67 -15.48 -12.56
N CYS A 724 13.11 -14.23 -12.63
CA CYS A 724 14.53 -13.91 -12.55
C CYS A 724 14.92 -13.78 -11.07
N SER A 725 16.11 -14.29 -10.69
CA SER A 725 16.69 -14.08 -9.36
C SER A 725 16.68 -12.60 -8.95
N LEU A 726 16.41 -12.32 -7.67
CA LEU A 726 16.04 -11.03 -7.01
C LEU A 726 14.53 -10.78 -6.78
N PHE A 727 13.62 -11.73 -7.00
CA PHE A 727 12.17 -11.48 -6.90
C PHE A 727 11.49 -11.77 -5.55
N PHE A 728 12.23 -12.01 -4.48
CA PHE A 728 11.69 -12.05 -3.13
C PHE A 728 12.51 -11.13 -2.24
N PHE A 729 12.11 -9.85 -2.13
CA PHE A 729 12.25 -8.98 -0.96
C PHE A 729 11.35 -7.75 -1.13
#